data_AF-A0A7C8MLJ9-F1
#
_entry.id   AF-A0A7C8MLJ9-F1
#
_cell.length_a   1.000
_cell.length_b   1.000
_cell.length_c   1.000
_cell.angle_alpha   90.00
_cell.angle_beta   90.00
_cell.angle_gamma   90.00
#
_symmetry.space_group_name_H-M   'P 1'
#
loop_
_entity.id
_entity.type
_entity.pdbx_description
1 polymer ?
#
loop_
_entity_poly.entity_id
_entity_poly.type
_entity_poly.pdbx_seq_one_letter_code
_entity_poly.pdbx_strand_id
1 'polypeptide(L)'
;MGISEDSFVYALSSNQAWAGYKAHQNPDFFPRLATGQSPEILWLGCSDSRCPETTILGLQPGDVFVHRNIANIISPTDINTSAVIEYAVDQLKVKHVVLCGHSACGGAAAALGDQRVGGVLDTWLTPLKAIRNANKEELMAIRDDKERAIRIAELNVEAGIKVLMANMTIQEAIRDRGLQVHSTLFDIGSGRIRDLGFGTTKGKKGAGGTGDTETVRGNHDEDIRKLLENLTREEAENFRDALEGALHEYSTGTQAISTDLYNQPPRTSVYSERTGATTLFMPSSSPVGHGVKVVTVSSPHANLSLPTISPTGSLTLYSPEGNPIGFLHAQTLTAFRTALASSCLLTKRANVRTLTVFGAGQQAFWHIRLALVLRGTTIRTVNIINRQFSENAKNILKRFYAVPIEVKEREGWDQAQFSVLTPGYGEYERLQKEHIRAADVIYCCTPSTGELFDASILTSHEGRKKGRLIVAVGSYMKDMRELPSELLTQATRSHQHGHLHYHKHATEGGVIVVDSLDSALKEAGEIISAGLGPKQLVELGELIMIKRLASEEDSPSQYSAETTSLSDSVDKLDLGSQSSAMSTVYGTRPAGNDSGSSKRSTSQSPSRSSSGTRAASPSGFHLPFRHHKRTMSQRSTAEEKEHQKRDDHLARWLTSGNVIYKSVGLGLMDLVTGLEVIKLAKARGVGTCVENFSP
;
A
#
# COMPACT_ATOMS: atom_id res chain seq x y z
N MET A 1 -5.18 27.18 -35.48
CA MET A 1 -6.02 28.39 -35.39
C MET A 1 -7.46 27.92 -35.29
N GLY A 2 -8.07 28.04 -34.11
CA GLY A 2 -9.46 27.64 -33.87
C GLY A 2 -10.10 28.71 -33.00
N ILE A 3 -11.27 29.16 -33.40
CA ILE A 3 -12.03 30.32 -32.96
C ILE A 3 -11.92 30.55 -31.44
N SER A 4 -11.50 31.75 -31.05
CA SER A 4 -11.55 32.25 -29.68
C SER A 4 -13.01 32.31 -29.22
N GLU A 5 -13.52 31.24 -28.60
CA GLU A 5 -14.74 31.35 -27.80
C GLU A 5 -14.53 32.42 -26.74
N ASP A 6 -15.51 33.32 -26.60
CA ASP A 6 -15.50 34.35 -25.57
C ASP A 6 -15.34 33.67 -24.20
N SER A 7 -14.25 34.00 -23.50
CA SER A 7 -13.91 33.43 -22.19
C SER A 7 -15.05 33.56 -21.17
N PHE A 8 -15.89 34.60 -21.28
CA PHE A 8 -17.04 34.78 -20.43
C PHE A 8 -18.19 33.84 -20.83
N VAL A 9 -18.44 33.66 -22.12
CA VAL A 9 -19.43 32.69 -22.61
C VAL A 9 -19.03 31.27 -22.22
N TYR A 10 -17.74 30.92 -22.31
CA TYR A 10 -17.20 29.64 -21.83
C TYR A 10 -17.38 29.47 -20.31
N ALA A 11 -17.21 30.55 -19.53
CA ALA A 11 -17.45 30.50 -18.09
C ALA A 11 -18.93 30.26 -17.75
N LEU A 12 -19.86 30.86 -18.51
CA LEU A 12 -21.30 30.63 -18.36
C LEU A 12 -21.69 29.19 -18.70
N SER A 13 -21.16 28.63 -19.80
CA SER A 13 -21.41 27.23 -20.15
C SER A 13 -20.83 26.25 -19.12
N SER A 14 -19.62 26.54 -18.62
CA SER A 14 -18.98 25.78 -17.55
C SER A 14 -19.77 25.84 -16.24
N ASN A 15 -20.34 27.01 -15.90
CA ASN A 15 -21.22 27.16 -14.74
C ASN A 15 -22.49 26.31 -14.89
N GLN A 16 -23.13 26.33 -16.06
CA GLN A 16 -24.33 25.54 -16.31
C GLN A 16 -24.06 24.03 -16.17
N ALA A 17 -22.93 23.56 -16.70
CA ALA A 17 -22.50 22.17 -16.54
C ALA A 17 -22.21 21.81 -15.07
N TRP A 18 -21.50 22.68 -14.35
CA TRP A 18 -21.21 22.49 -12.93
C TRP A 18 -22.48 22.44 -12.07
N ALA A 19 -23.42 23.36 -12.31
CA ALA A 19 -24.69 23.40 -11.59
C ALA A 19 -25.52 22.12 -11.84
N GLY A 20 -25.62 21.69 -13.10
CA GLY A 20 -26.28 20.44 -13.44
C GLY A 20 -25.64 19.22 -12.77
N TYR A 21 -24.32 19.12 -12.79
CA TYR A 21 -23.58 18.05 -12.13
C TYR A 21 -23.80 18.02 -10.61
N LYS A 22 -23.70 19.18 -9.94
CA LYS A 22 -23.89 19.26 -8.49
C LYS A 22 -25.33 18.96 -8.06
N ALA A 23 -26.31 19.47 -8.79
CA ALA A 23 -27.72 19.17 -8.55
C ALA A 23 -28.05 17.69 -8.78
N HIS A 24 -27.42 17.03 -9.75
CA HIS A 24 -27.62 15.60 -9.98
C HIS A 24 -26.99 14.73 -8.88
N GLN A 25 -25.79 15.08 -8.40
CA GLN A 25 -25.15 14.36 -7.31
C GLN A 25 -25.83 14.54 -5.96
N ASN A 26 -26.35 15.74 -5.71
CA ASN A 26 -27.06 16.08 -4.48
C ASN A 26 -28.20 17.07 -4.82
N PRO A 27 -29.44 16.57 -4.99
CA PRO A 27 -30.59 17.40 -5.34
C PRO A 27 -30.86 18.55 -4.35
N ASP A 28 -30.53 18.35 -3.08
CA ASP A 28 -30.73 19.34 -2.01
C ASP A 28 -29.58 20.34 -1.89
N PHE A 29 -28.53 20.22 -2.70
CA PHE A 29 -27.32 21.05 -2.59
C PHE A 29 -27.63 22.55 -2.74
N PHE A 30 -28.25 22.95 -3.85
CA PHE A 30 -28.61 24.35 -4.09
C PHE A 30 -29.81 24.84 -3.26
N PRO A 31 -30.89 24.06 -3.06
CA PRO A 31 -31.95 24.43 -2.13
C PRO A 31 -31.43 24.76 -0.73
N ARG A 32 -30.50 23.96 -0.20
CA ARG A 32 -29.85 24.23 1.10
C ARG A 32 -28.99 25.48 1.08
N LEU A 33 -28.23 25.72 0.01
CA LEU A 33 -27.44 26.95 -0.12
C LEU A 33 -28.32 28.21 -0.18
N ALA A 34 -29.54 28.09 -0.72
CA ALA A 34 -30.48 29.20 -0.80
C ALA A 34 -31.11 29.58 0.56
N THR A 35 -31.05 28.71 1.58
CA THR A 35 -31.64 29.01 2.90
C THR A 35 -30.75 29.86 3.79
N GLY A 36 -29.44 29.95 3.52
CA GLY A 36 -28.52 30.79 4.27
C GLY A 36 -27.07 30.32 4.20
N GLN A 37 -26.20 31.01 4.94
CA GLN A 37 -24.78 30.69 5.08
C GLN A 37 -24.40 30.55 6.55
N SER A 38 -23.56 29.57 6.88
CA SER A 38 -23.01 29.36 8.22
C SER A 38 -21.56 28.86 8.14
N PRO A 39 -20.65 29.65 7.54
CA PRO A 39 -19.27 29.23 7.37
C PRO A 39 -18.54 29.17 8.72
N GLU A 40 -17.61 28.23 8.87
CA GLU A 40 -16.78 28.15 10.08
C GLU A 40 -15.48 28.94 9.94
N ILE A 41 -15.10 29.30 8.71
CA ILE A 41 -13.82 29.93 8.37
C ILE A 41 -14.05 31.27 7.69
N LEU A 42 -13.44 32.34 8.22
CA LEU A 42 -13.14 33.56 7.47
C LEU A 42 -11.76 33.40 6.82
N TRP A 43 -11.70 33.50 5.50
CA TRP A 43 -10.47 33.49 4.71
C TRP A 43 -10.11 34.89 4.22
N LEU A 44 -8.94 35.37 4.61
CA LEU A 44 -8.33 36.62 4.15
C LEU A 44 -7.14 36.25 3.24
N GLY A 45 -7.27 36.50 1.93
CA GLY A 45 -6.30 36.03 0.95
C GLY A 45 -5.98 37.01 -0.18
N CYS A 46 -5.10 36.59 -1.10
CA CYS A 46 -4.72 37.39 -2.25
C CYS A 46 -5.73 37.27 -3.39
N SER A 47 -5.98 38.33 -4.15
CA SER A 47 -6.81 38.32 -5.37
C SER A 47 -6.19 37.57 -6.56
N ASP A 48 -5.07 36.86 -6.37
CA ASP A 48 -4.41 36.04 -7.40
C ASP A 48 -5.33 34.91 -7.89
N SER A 49 -5.59 34.85 -9.21
CA SER A 49 -6.52 33.88 -9.80
C SER A 49 -6.13 32.41 -9.57
N ARG A 50 -4.87 32.13 -9.21
CA ARG A 50 -4.37 30.77 -8.92
C ARG A 50 -4.61 30.34 -7.46
N CYS A 51 -5.15 31.22 -6.62
CA CYS A 51 -5.40 30.96 -5.20
C CYS A 51 -6.91 30.99 -4.84
N PRO A 52 -7.78 30.17 -5.47
CA PRO A 52 -9.18 30.05 -5.08
C PRO A 52 -9.32 29.24 -3.78
N GLU A 53 -9.62 29.90 -2.68
CA GLU A 53 -9.65 29.37 -1.31
C GLU A 53 -10.54 28.14 -1.12
N THR A 54 -11.78 28.19 -1.59
CA THR A 54 -12.73 27.08 -1.47
C THR A 54 -12.20 25.83 -2.19
N THR A 55 -11.56 26.01 -3.34
CA THR A 55 -10.99 24.92 -4.14
C THR A 55 -9.71 24.36 -3.55
N ILE A 56 -8.75 25.22 -3.14
CA ILE A 56 -7.46 24.76 -2.59
C ILE A 56 -7.62 24.10 -1.22
N LEU A 57 -8.69 24.41 -0.49
CA LEU A 57 -9.05 23.74 0.77
C LEU A 57 -9.88 22.47 0.56
N GLY A 58 -10.35 22.20 -0.66
CA GLY A 58 -11.23 21.06 -0.94
C GLY A 58 -12.63 21.17 -0.32
N LEU A 59 -13.08 22.39 -0.03
CA LEU A 59 -14.36 22.67 0.62
C LEU A 59 -15.48 22.93 -0.40
N GLN A 60 -16.73 22.97 0.07
CA GLN A 60 -17.89 23.29 -0.76
C GLN A 60 -18.26 24.78 -0.66
N PRO A 61 -18.96 25.32 -1.68
CA PRO A 61 -19.67 26.60 -1.54
C PRO A 61 -20.44 26.66 -0.21
N GLY A 62 -20.28 27.76 0.52
CA GLY A 62 -20.92 27.99 1.83
C GLY A 62 -20.06 27.62 3.05
N ASP A 63 -18.98 26.84 2.88
CA ASP A 63 -18.13 26.42 4.00
C ASP A 63 -17.14 27.52 4.48
N VAL A 64 -16.79 28.44 3.58
CA VAL A 64 -15.81 29.52 3.83
C VAL A 64 -16.39 30.87 3.45
N PHE A 65 -16.23 31.85 4.34
CA PHE A 65 -16.48 33.26 4.06
C PHE A 65 -15.19 33.94 3.61
N VAL A 66 -15.21 34.67 2.50
CA VAL A 66 -13.98 35.01 1.78
C VAL A 66 -13.86 36.51 1.56
N HIS A 67 -12.70 37.06 1.88
CA HIS A 67 -12.27 38.38 1.43
C HIS A 67 -10.88 38.32 0.82
N ARG A 68 -10.72 39.00 -0.32
CA ARG A 68 -9.50 38.95 -1.12
C ARG A 68 -9.12 40.34 -1.59
N ASN A 69 -7.86 40.70 -1.40
CA ASN A 69 -7.28 41.94 -1.91
C ASN A 69 -5.88 41.70 -2.47
N ILE A 70 -5.28 42.71 -3.10
CA ILE A 70 -3.97 42.57 -3.73
C ILE A 70 -2.91 42.35 -2.64
N ALA A 71 -2.20 41.23 -2.73
CA ALA A 71 -1.17 40.80 -1.77
C ALA A 71 -1.66 40.61 -0.33
N ASN A 72 -2.94 40.29 -0.12
CA ASN A 72 -3.50 39.92 1.19
C ASN A 72 -3.10 40.89 2.33
N ILE A 73 -3.03 42.18 2.00
CA ILE A 73 -2.61 43.23 2.93
C ILE A 73 -3.74 43.49 3.91
N ILE A 74 -3.43 43.44 5.20
CA ILE A 74 -4.35 43.83 6.27
C ILE A 74 -3.89 45.17 6.82
N SER A 75 -4.71 46.19 6.62
CA SER A 75 -4.47 47.54 7.16
C SER A 75 -5.55 47.88 8.19
N PRO A 76 -5.19 48.47 9.35
CA PRO A 76 -6.18 48.91 10.33
C PRO A 76 -7.10 50.02 9.81
N THR A 77 -6.70 50.72 8.75
CA THR A 77 -7.48 51.81 8.13
C THR A 77 -8.29 51.36 6.92
N ASP A 78 -8.22 50.08 6.53
CA ASP A 78 -9.03 49.57 5.42
C ASP A 78 -10.43 49.20 5.92
N ILE A 79 -11.39 50.08 5.66
CA ILE A 79 -12.79 49.88 6.05
C ILE A 79 -13.40 48.61 5.41
N ASN A 80 -12.92 48.18 4.25
CA ASN A 80 -13.43 46.97 3.59
C ASN A 80 -13.04 45.71 4.39
N THR A 81 -11.74 45.56 4.71
CA THR A 81 -11.26 44.48 5.56
C THR A 81 -11.94 44.48 6.93
N SER A 82 -12.07 45.66 7.56
CA SER A 82 -12.73 45.78 8.88
C SER A 82 -14.21 45.38 8.84
N ALA A 83 -14.98 45.83 7.84
CA ALA A 83 -16.39 45.47 7.71
C ALA A 83 -16.60 43.97 7.47
N VAL A 84 -15.73 43.33 6.68
CA VAL A 84 -15.75 41.88 6.48
C VAL A 84 -15.46 41.12 7.78
N ILE A 85 -14.44 41.54 8.52
CA ILE A 85 -14.09 40.92 9.81
C ILE A 85 -15.29 41.01 10.76
N GLU A 86 -15.87 42.20 10.90
CA GLU A 86 -17.03 42.42 11.78
C GLU A 86 -18.20 41.53 11.37
N TYR A 87 -18.57 41.51 10.08
CA TYR A 87 -19.66 40.67 9.61
C TYR A 87 -19.40 39.17 9.84
N ALA A 88 -18.20 38.68 9.50
CA ALA A 88 -17.88 37.26 9.67
C ALA A 88 -17.83 36.84 11.15
N VAL A 89 -17.23 37.66 12.00
CA VAL A 89 -17.02 37.33 13.41
C VAL A 89 -18.27 37.57 14.24
N ASP A 90 -19.02 38.65 13.99
CA ASP A 90 -20.19 39.01 14.81
C ASP A 90 -21.52 38.54 14.24
N GLN A 91 -21.69 38.52 12.92
CA GLN A 91 -22.96 38.09 12.31
C GLN A 91 -22.93 36.60 11.99
N LEU A 92 -21.88 36.12 11.31
CA LEU A 92 -21.75 34.71 10.93
C LEU A 92 -21.17 33.82 12.04
N LYS A 93 -20.60 34.42 13.09
CA LYS A 93 -19.99 33.73 14.22
C LYS A 93 -18.96 32.67 13.80
N VAL A 94 -18.13 32.96 12.80
CA VAL A 94 -17.04 32.06 12.37
C VAL A 94 -16.18 31.62 13.56
N LYS A 95 -15.55 30.44 13.43
CA LYS A 95 -14.69 29.83 14.45
C LYS A 95 -13.21 30.08 14.16
N HIS A 96 -12.87 30.29 12.90
CA HIS A 96 -11.50 30.45 12.44
C HIS A 96 -11.35 31.69 11.54
N VAL A 97 -10.30 32.48 11.77
CA VAL A 97 -9.84 33.53 10.85
C VAL A 97 -8.49 33.08 10.30
N VAL A 98 -8.38 32.95 8.98
CA VAL A 98 -7.15 32.51 8.31
C VAL A 98 -6.65 33.65 7.45
N LEU A 99 -5.43 34.14 7.73
CA LEU A 99 -4.71 35.04 6.84
C LEU A 99 -3.71 34.23 6.02
N CYS A 100 -3.92 34.17 4.71
CA CYS A 100 -3.14 33.34 3.80
C CYS A 100 -2.37 34.19 2.77
N GLY A 101 -1.04 34.13 2.84
CA GLY A 101 -0.14 34.58 1.77
C GLY A 101 0.12 33.49 0.73
N HIS A 102 0.96 33.76 -0.28
CA HIS A 102 1.32 32.72 -1.25
C HIS A 102 2.72 32.90 -1.87
N SER A 103 3.32 31.80 -2.34
CA SER A 103 4.75 31.74 -2.74
C SER A 103 5.12 32.49 -4.02
N ALA A 104 4.16 32.91 -4.84
CA ALA A 104 4.42 33.65 -6.08
C ALA A 104 3.50 34.87 -6.22
N CYS A 105 3.53 35.75 -5.21
CA CYS A 105 2.71 36.95 -5.13
C CYS A 105 3.27 38.12 -5.96
N GLY A 106 2.50 38.56 -6.96
CA GLY A 106 2.88 39.70 -7.81
C GLY A 106 3.04 41.01 -7.04
N GLY A 107 2.18 41.28 -6.04
CA GLY A 107 2.31 42.47 -5.20
C GLY A 107 3.52 42.42 -4.27
N ALA A 108 3.84 41.24 -3.73
CA ALA A 108 5.04 41.01 -2.93
C ALA A 108 6.33 41.20 -3.75
N ALA A 109 6.38 40.63 -4.95
CA ALA A 109 7.48 40.83 -5.89
C ALA A 109 7.63 42.30 -6.29
N ALA A 110 6.52 42.99 -6.58
CA ALA A 110 6.54 44.42 -6.92
C ALA A 110 7.02 45.30 -5.76
N ALA A 111 6.71 44.94 -4.52
CA ALA A 111 7.16 45.68 -3.35
C ALA A 111 8.67 45.55 -3.09
N LEU A 112 9.34 44.50 -3.59
CA LEU A 112 10.80 44.34 -3.47
C LEU A 112 11.57 45.37 -4.29
N GLY A 113 11.06 45.75 -5.46
CA GLY A 113 11.68 46.76 -6.32
C GLY A 113 11.30 48.19 -5.94
N ASP A 114 12.10 49.16 -6.41
CA ASP A 114 11.78 50.60 -6.29
C ASP A 114 11.06 51.14 -7.53
N GLN A 115 10.77 50.27 -8.50
CA GLN A 115 9.99 50.65 -9.68
C GLN A 115 8.55 50.97 -9.28
N ARG A 116 8.00 52.03 -9.88
CA ARG A 116 6.59 52.37 -9.73
C ARG A 116 5.74 51.32 -10.43
N VAL A 117 4.73 50.81 -9.73
CA VAL A 117 3.68 49.97 -10.32
C VAL A 117 2.65 50.86 -11.02
N GLY A 118 2.42 52.05 -10.46
CA GLY A 118 1.57 53.10 -11.03
C GLY A 118 0.21 53.25 -10.34
N GLY A 119 -0.32 54.48 -10.38
CA GLY A 119 -1.65 54.81 -9.87
C GLY A 119 -1.85 54.51 -8.38
N VAL A 120 -3.06 54.04 -8.03
CA VAL A 120 -3.46 53.72 -6.65
C VAL A 120 -2.68 52.52 -6.08
N LEU A 121 -2.13 51.65 -6.94
CA LEU A 121 -1.36 50.48 -6.51
C LEU A 121 -0.07 50.86 -5.78
N ASP A 122 0.56 51.98 -6.16
CA ASP A 122 1.74 52.48 -5.44
C ASP A 122 1.41 52.78 -3.97
N THR A 123 0.26 53.42 -3.72
CA THR A 123 -0.25 53.71 -2.38
C THR A 123 -0.67 52.42 -1.66
N TRP A 124 -1.41 51.54 -2.33
CA TRP A 124 -1.88 50.28 -1.78
C TRP A 124 -0.75 49.38 -1.27
N LEU A 125 0.37 49.30 -2.01
CA LEU A 125 1.53 48.48 -1.65
C LEU A 125 2.47 49.16 -0.63
N THR A 126 2.16 50.37 -0.15
CA THR A 126 2.98 51.09 0.84
C THR A 126 3.24 50.29 2.12
N PRO A 127 2.25 49.60 2.72
CA PRO A 127 2.50 48.76 3.90
C PRO A 127 3.54 47.67 3.63
N LEU A 128 3.50 47.07 2.43
CA LEU A 128 4.42 46.01 2.02
C LEU A 128 5.85 46.55 1.78
N LYS A 129 5.97 47.75 1.21
CA LYS A 129 7.25 48.46 1.07
C LYS A 129 7.82 48.88 2.43
N ALA A 130 6.98 49.25 3.39
CA ALA A 130 7.41 49.54 4.75
C ALA A 130 7.98 48.28 5.44
N ILE A 131 7.32 47.13 5.27
CA ILE A 131 7.82 45.82 5.75
C ILE A 131 9.17 45.48 5.11
N ARG A 132 9.32 45.66 3.79
CA ARG A 132 10.61 45.50 3.11
C ARG A 132 11.69 46.37 3.74
N ASN A 133 11.42 47.67 3.92
CA ASN A 133 12.40 48.61 4.45
C ASN A 133 12.81 48.27 5.89
N ALA A 134 11.85 47.84 6.73
CA ALA A 134 12.10 47.42 8.10
C ALA A 134 12.95 46.14 8.21
N ASN A 135 12.88 45.26 7.21
CA ASN A 135 13.59 43.98 7.17
C ASN A 135 14.66 43.94 6.07
N LYS A 136 15.21 45.11 5.71
CA LYS A 136 16.10 45.25 4.55
C LYS A 136 17.34 44.37 4.64
N GLU A 137 17.97 44.29 5.81
CA GLU A 137 19.18 43.49 6.04
C GLU A 137 18.90 41.98 5.84
N GLU A 138 17.82 41.48 6.43
CA GLU A 138 17.39 40.08 6.28
C GLU A 138 17.08 39.74 4.81
N LEU A 139 16.32 40.60 4.13
CA LEU A 139 15.94 40.38 2.73
C LEU A 139 17.15 40.46 1.78
N MET A 140 18.12 41.34 2.06
CA MET A 140 19.36 41.43 1.27
C MET A 140 20.29 40.23 1.47
N ALA A 141 20.22 39.53 2.60
CA ALA A 141 20.99 38.31 2.84
C ALA A 141 20.53 37.13 1.97
N ILE A 142 19.27 37.13 1.52
CA ILE A 142 18.71 36.10 0.65
C ILE A 142 19.12 36.40 -0.80
N ARG A 143 19.92 35.53 -1.42
CA ARG A 143 20.45 35.76 -2.79
C ARG A 143 19.43 35.50 -3.89
N ASP A 144 18.58 34.49 -3.72
CA ASP A 144 17.58 34.11 -4.72
C ASP A 144 16.36 35.05 -4.65
N ASP A 145 16.01 35.66 -5.78
CA ASP A 145 14.91 36.63 -5.86
C ASP A 145 13.53 36.02 -5.60
N LYS A 146 13.33 34.74 -5.94
CA LYS A 146 12.07 34.03 -5.65
C LYS A 146 11.96 33.74 -4.16
N GLU A 147 13.03 33.25 -3.53
CA GLU A 147 13.07 33.05 -2.08
C GLU A 147 12.89 34.38 -1.32
N ARG A 148 13.46 35.47 -1.84
CA ARG A 148 13.25 36.81 -1.28
C ARG A 148 11.78 37.25 -1.40
N ALA A 149 11.12 36.95 -2.53
CA ALA A 149 9.70 37.23 -2.75
C ALA A 149 8.78 36.37 -1.85
N ILE A 150 9.14 35.11 -1.62
CA ILE A 150 8.47 34.25 -0.64
C ILE A 150 8.62 34.85 0.77
N ARG A 151 9.83 35.25 1.14
CA ARG A 151 10.10 35.78 2.48
C ARG A 151 9.33 37.06 2.80
N ILE A 152 9.28 38.01 1.87
CA ILE A 152 8.46 39.22 2.08
C ILE A 152 6.96 38.90 2.15
N ALA A 153 6.48 37.86 1.44
CA ALA A 153 5.09 37.40 1.57
C ALA A 153 4.82 36.79 2.96
N GLU A 154 5.77 36.06 3.56
CA GLU A 154 5.66 35.57 4.94
C GLU A 154 5.63 36.73 5.95
N LEU A 155 6.54 37.70 5.82
CA LEU A 155 6.61 38.88 6.69
C LEU A 155 5.32 39.72 6.60
N ASN A 156 4.69 39.75 5.43
CA ASN A 156 3.39 40.40 5.25
C ASN A 156 2.27 39.70 6.02
N VAL A 157 2.22 38.37 5.97
CA VAL A 157 1.26 37.60 6.77
C VAL A 157 1.51 37.86 8.26
N GLU A 158 2.76 37.84 8.70
CA GLU A 158 3.11 38.12 10.10
C GLU A 158 2.64 39.54 10.54
N ALA A 159 2.89 40.56 9.71
CA ALA A 159 2.44 41.92 9.98
C ALA A 159 0.90 42.00 10.01
N GLY A 160 0.21 41.34 9.08
CA GLY A 160 -1.24 41.30 9.04
C GLY A 160 -1.86 40.61 10.26
N ILE A 161 -1.25 39.53 10.75
CA ILE A 161 -1.67 38.88 12.01
C ILE A 161 -1.58 39.84 13.18
N LYS A 162 -0.52 40.67 13.28
CA LYS A 162 -0.41 41.67 14.35
C LYS A 162 -1.58 42.65 14.31
N VAL A 163 -2.03 43.05 13.12
CA VAL A 163 -3.21 43.91 12.94
C VAL A 163 -4.49 43.18 13.35
N LEU A 164 -4.67 41.92 12.91
CA LEU A 164 -5.85 41.10 13.27
C LEU A 164 -5.94 40.87 14.78
N MET A 165 -4.83 40.56 15.44
CA MET A 165 -4.78 40.35 16.89
C MET A 165 -5.01 41.64 17.69
N ALA A 166 -4.87 42.81 17.07
CA ALA A 166 -5.18 44.12 17.67
C ALA A 166 -6.63 44.58 17.40
N ASN A 167 -7.38 43.88 16.56
CA ASN A 167 -8.77 44.23 16.24
C ASN A 167 -9.71 43.84 17.40
N MET A 168 -10.55 44.78 17.85
CA MET A 168 -11.45 44.57 19.01
C MET A 168 -12.45 43.44 18.80
N THR A 169 -13.11 43.37 17.64
CA THR A 169 -14.06 42.30 17.33
C THR A 169 -13.39 40.92 17.40
N ILE A 170 -12.16 40.79 16.91
CA ILE A 170 -11.39 39.55 17.00
C ILE A 170 -11.03 39.24 18.47
N GLN A 171 -10.54 40.23 19.23
CA GLN A 171 -10.17 40.03 20.63
C GLN A 171 -11.36 39.60 21.51
N GLU A 172 -12.51 40.23 21.33
CA GLU A 172 -13.74 39.86 22.03
C GLU A 172 -14.18 38.45 21.66
N ALA A 173 -14.18 38.09 20.37
CA ALA A 173 -14.53 36.74 19.95
C ALA A 173 -13.53 35.66 20.39
N ILE A 174 -12.23 35.97 20.50
CA ILE A 174 -11.24 35.07 21.10
C ILE A 174 -11.60 34.82 22.57
N ARG A 175 -11.84 35.89 23.33
CA ARG A 175 -12.16 35.82 24.77
C ARG A 175 -13.47 35.09 25.03
N ASP A 176 -14.51 35.42 24.27
CA ASP A 176 -15.88 35.01 24.58
C ASP A 176 -16.27 33.68 23.92
N ARG A 177 -15.67 33.35 22.77
CA ARG A 177 -16.04 32.16 21.97
C ARG A 177 -14.87 31.25 21.61
N GLY A 178 -13.63 31.61 21.98
CA GLY A 178 -12.44 30.84 21.60
C GLY A 178 -12.13 30.89 20.10
N LEU A 179 -12.45 32.00 19.42
CA LEU A 179 -12.07 32.22 18.01
C LEU A 179 -10.57 31.95 17.82
N GLN A 180 -10.20 31.27 16.74
CA GLN A 180 -8.79 31.02 16.41
C GLN A 180 -8.36 31.84 15.20
N VAL A 181 -7.17 32.43 15.30
CA VAL A 181 -6.53 33.18 14.20
C VAL A 181 -5.31 32.39 13.74
N HIS A 182 -5.21 32.14 12.44
CA HIS A 182 -4.20 31.31 11.80
C HIS A 182 -3.44 32.10 10.74
N SER A 183 -2.13 31.86 10.65
CA SER A 183 -1.26 32.40 9.62
C SER A 183 -0.81 31.30 8.68
N THR A 184 -1.04 31.47 7.39
CA THR A 184 -0.68 30.44 6.42
C THR A 184 -0.03 31.01 5.17
N LEU A 185 0.71 30.16 4.46
CA LEU A 185 1.28 30.43 3.16
C LEU A 185 0.89 29.30 2.21
N PHE A 186 0.17 29.64 1.14
CA PHE A 186 -0.14 28.73 0.06
C PHE A 186 1.01 28.67 -0.94
N ASP A 187 1.61 27.49 -1.10
CA ASP A 187 2.61 27.27 -2.13
C ASP A 187 1.96 26.92 -3.47
N ILE A 188 2.05 27.83 -4.43
CA ILE A 188 1.43 27.67 -5.76
C ILE A 188 2.05 26.48 -6.52
N GLY A 189 3.34 26.21 -6.33
CA GLY A 189 4.04 25.15 -7.06
C GLY A 189 3.61 23.74 -6.66
N SER A 190 3.33 23.53 -5.36
CA SER A 190 2.94 22.24 -4.81
C SER A 190 1.44 22.10 -4.53
N GLY A 191 0.69 23.20 -4.49
CA GLY A 191 -0.72 23.23 -4.10
C GLY A 191 -0.94 22.98 -2.61
N ARG A 192 0.09 23.09 -1.76
CA ARG A 192 0.01 22.85 -0.31
C ARG A 192 -0.03 24.16 0.46
N ILE A 193 -0.72 24.15 1.61
CA ILE A 193 -0.73 25.26 2.57
C ILE A 193 0.19 24.91 3.73
N ARG A 194 1.06 25.85 4.11
CA ARG A 194 1.94 25.75 5.30
C ARG A 194 1.48 26.74 6.36
N ASP A 195 1.40 26.29 7.62
CA ASP A 195 1.20 27.15 8.78
C ASP A 195 2.50 27.90 9.11
N LEU A 196 2.40 29.20 9.37
CA LEU A 196 3.54 30.05 9.72
C LEU A 196 3.73 30.18 11.25
N GLY A 197 2.79 29.68 12.06
CA GLY A 197 2.92 29.61 13.52
C GLY A 197 2.64 30.91 14.26
N PHE A 198 2.03 31.90 13.60
CA PHE A 198 1.55 33.15 14.19
C PHE A 198 0.02 33.15 14.33
N GLY A 199 -0.49 33.77 15.40
CA GLY A 199 -1.92 33.88 15.67
C GLY A 199 -2.28 33.58 17.13
N THR A 200 -3.43 32.94 17.35
CA THR A 200 -3.91 32.57 18.71
C THR A 200 -3.13 31.40 19.31
N THR A 201 -2.54 30.55 18.49
CA THR A 201 -1.61 29.49 18.91
C THR A 201 -0.20 30.07 19.02
N LYS A 202 0.23 30.42 20.24
CA LYS A 202 1.65 30.74 20.46
C LYS A 202 2.49 29.50 20.14
N GLY A 203 3.38 29.60 19.16
CA GLY A 203 4.41 28.60 18.92
C GLY A 203 5.15 28.28 20.23
N LYS A 204 5.02 27.04 20.70
CA LYS A 204 5.89 26.50 21.75
C LYS A 204 7.29 26.35 21.13
N LYS A 205 8.14 27.37 21.28
CA LYS A 205 9.59 27.14 21.38
C LYS A 205 9.83 26.35 22.67
N GLY A 206 10.65 25.30 22.57
CA GLY A 206 10.81 24.26 23.59
C GLY A 206 11.09 24.76 25.00
N ALA A 207 10.32 24.22 25.95
CA ALA A 207 10.70 23.96 27.34
C ALA A 207 9.65 22.98 27.89
N GLY A 208 10.12 21.86 28.47
CA GLY A 208 9.29 20.75 28.92
C GLY A 208 8.33 21.10 30.06
N GLY A 209 7.26 20.30 30.19
CA GLY A 209 6.31 20.38 31.30
C GLY A 209 4.89 19.96 30.93
N THR A 210 4.68 18.64 30.88
CA THR A 210 3.47 17.84 31.20
C THR A 210 2.06 18.41 30.92
N GLY A 211 1.28 17.63 30.17
CA GLY A 211 -0.15 17.43 30.43
C GLY A 211 -1.12 18.11 29.46
N ASP A 212 -1.14 17.67 28.20
CA ASP A 212 -2.38 17.30 27.50
C ASP A 212 -2.04 16.84 26.08
N THR A 213 -2.46 15.60 25.79
CA THR A 213 -2.50 14.88 24.51
C THR A 213 -1.86 15.58 23.31
N GLU A 214 -0.54 15.44 23.22
CA GLU A 214 0.23 15.68 22.02
C GLU A 214 -0.19 14.65 20.96
N THR A 215 -1.20 15.00 20.16
CA THR A 215 -1.43 14.29 18.90
C THR A 215 -0.17 14.57 18.08
N VAL A 216 0.63 13.54 17.81
CA VAL A 216 1.80 13.60 16.91
C VAL A 216 1.30 14.06 15.53
N ARG A 217 1.18 15.37 15.32
CA ARG A 217 0.81 15.98 14.03
C ARG A 217 2.07 16.10 13.17
N GLY A 218 2.72 14.96 12.94
CA GLY A 218 3.68 14.77 11.86
C GLY A 218 2.97 14.08 10.71
N ASN A 219 3.28 14.44 9.45
CA ASN A 219 2.77 13.72 8.29
C ASN A 219 3.50 12.37 8.14
N HIS A 220 3.35 11.48 9.11
CA HIS A 220 4.18 10.29 9.29
C HIS A 220 4.05 9.29 8.13
N ASP A 221 2.92 9.29 7.40
CA ASP A 221 2.78 8.50 6.16
C ASP A 221 3.61 9.09 5.01
N GLU A 222 3.74 10.42 4.93
CA GLU A 222 4.56 11.10 3.92
C GLU A 222 6.03 10.75 4.07
N ASP A 223 6.51 10.64 5.31
CA ASP A 223 7.90 10.26 5.58
C ASP A 223 8.16 8.81 5.16
N ILE A 224 7.27 7.88 5.51
CA ILE A 224 7.32 6.48 5.04
C ILE A 224 7.28 6.44 3.51
N ARG A 225 6.37 7.21 2.89
CA ARG A 225 6.22 7.27 1.44
C ARG A 225 7.46 7.80 0.75
N LYS A 226 8.05 8.91 1.22
CA LYS A 226 9.30 9.45 0.68
C LYS A 226 10.46 8.50 0.88
N LEU A 227 10.52 7.80 2.01
CA LEU A 227 11.55 6.81 2.28
C LEU A 227 11.48 5.66 1.25
N LEU A 228 10.29 5.10 1.06
CA LEU A 228 10.05 3.94 0.21
C LEU A 228 10.08 4.27 -1.30
N GLU A 229 9.64 5.46 -1.72
CA GLU A 229 9.68 5.84 -3.15
C GLU A 229 11.12 6.06 -3.65
N ASN A 230 12.01 6.46 -2.73
CA ASN A 230 13.43 6.71 -2.97
C ASN A 230 14.32 5.54 -2.54
N LEU A 231 13.79 4.32 -2.57
CA LEU A 231 14.62 3.12 -2.44
C LEU A 231 15.52 2.98 -3.67
N THR A 232 16.78 2.64 -3.41
CA THR A 232 17.66 2.07 -4.41
C THR A 232 17.22 0.65 -4.73
N ARG A 233 17.74 0.10 -5.83
CA ARG A 233 17.48 -1.29 -6.19
C ARG A 233 17.96 -2.26 -5.11
N GLU A 234 19.15 -2.04 -4.57
CA GLU A 234 19.73 -2.86 -3.51
C GLU A 234 18.87 -2.83 -2.24
N GLU A 235 18.40 -1.65 -1.82
CA GLU A 235 17.51 -1.57 -0.66
C GLU A 235 16.18 -2.28 -0.92
N ALA A 236 15.58 -2.14 -2.11
CA ALA A 236 14.37 -2.87 -2.45
C ALA A 236 14.60 -4.40 -2.48
N GLU A 237 15.78 -4.86 -2.91
CA GLU A 237 16.19 -6.27 -2.84
C GLU A 237 16.35 -6.72 -1.38
N ASN A 238 16.97 -5.92 -0.51
CA ASN A 238 17.11 -6.23 0.93
C ASN A 238 15.74 -6.33 1.63
N PHE A 239 14.81 -5.41 1.36
CA PHE A 239 13.44 -5.50 1.86
C PHE A 239 12.77 -6.79 1.42
N ARG A 240 12.92 -7.15 0.14
CA ARG A 240 12.35 -8.38 -0.42
C ARG A 240 12.97 -9.60 0.26
N ASP A 241 14.28 -9.65 0.39
CA ASP A 241 15.00 -10.80 0.93
C ASP A 241 14.67 -11.03 2.42
N ALA A 242 14.49 -9.96 3.19
CA ALA A 242 14.00 -10.05 4.57
C ALA A 242 12.58 -10.65 4.64
N LEU A 243 11.67 -10.19 3.77
CA LEU A 243 10.30 -10.72 3.70
C LEU A 243 10.28 -12.16 3.17
N GLU A 244 11.10 -12.46 2.16
CA GLU A 244 11.29 -13.77 1.54
C GLU A 244 11.75 -14.79 2.58
N GLY A 245 12.75 -14.45 3.40
CA GLY A 245 13.24 -15.30 4.49
C GLY A 245 12.18 -15.55 5.56
N ALA A 246 11.49 -14.51 6.03
CA ALA A 246 10.47 -14.66 7.07
C ALA A 246 9.27 -15.50 6.60
N LEU A 247 8.81 -15.32 5.36
CA LEU A 247 7.75 -16.13 4.78
C LEU A 247 8.16 -17.60 4.63
N HIS A 248 9.42 -17.84 4.25
CA HIS A 248 9.95 -19.19 4.16
C HIS A 248 9.98 -19.90 5.51
N GLU A 249 10.52 -19.24 6.53
CA GLU A 249 10.56 -19.77 7.89
C GLU A 249 9.16 -20.01 8.45
N TYR A 250 8.21 -19.12 8.14
CA TYR A 250 6.81 -19.30 8.52
C TYR A 250 6.17 -20.54 7.87
N SER A 251 6.34 -20.72 6.56
CA SER A 251 5.73 -21.85 5.85
C SER A 251 6.40 -23.20 6.16
N THR A 252 7.73 -23.22 6.34
CA THR A 252 8.48 -24.46 6.60
C THR A 252 8.62 -24.81 8.08
N GLY A 253 8.49 -23.82 8.97
CA GLY A 253 8.53 -23.97 10.44
C GLY A 253 7.33 -24.72 11.02
N THR A 254 6.35 -25.08 10.20
CA THR A 254 5.15 -25.84 10.56
C THR A 254 5.44 -27.30 11.03
N GLN A 255 6.71 -27.69 11.18
CA GLN A 255 7.14 -28.92 11.88
C GLN A 255 7.87 -28.71 13.23
N ALA A 256 7.82 -27.51 13.82
CA ALA A 256 8.30 -27.29 15.20
C ALA A 256 7.12 -27.05 16.16
N ILE A 257 6.40 -28.14 16.49
CA ILE A 257 5.31 -28.20 17.49
C ILE A 257 5.82 -27.89 18.94
N SER A 258 7.04 -27.37 19.13
CA SER A 258 7.63 -27.18 20.46
C SER A 258 8.13 -25.78 20.80
N THR A 259 8.12 -24.80 19.89
CA THR A 259 8.79 -23.50 20.19
C THR A 259 8.03 -22.21 19.86
N ASP A 260 6.79 -22.22 19.39
CA ASP A 260 5.96 -21.00 19.18
C ASP A 260 6.69 -19.83 18.47
N LEU A 261 7.67 -20.12 17.59
CA LEU A 261 8.60 -19.12 17.03
C LEU A 261 7.88 -18.05 16.19
N TYR A 262 6.86 -18.47 15.45
CA TYR A 262 6.00 -17.61 14.64
C TYR A 262 4.56 -17.81 15.09
N ASN A 263 3.88 -16.71 15.40
CA ASN A 263 2.47 -16.74 15.81
C ASN A 263 1.68 -15.71 15.01
N GLN A 264 0.61 -16.16 14.36
CA GLN A 264 -0.32 -15.32 13.58
C GLN A 264 -1.73 -15.50 14.14
N PRO A 265 -2.08 -14.84 15.25
CA PRO A 265 -3.42 -14.95 15.81
C PRO A 265 -4.47 -14.45 14.80
N PRO A 266 -5.68 -15.02 14.80
CA PRO A 266 -6.76 -14.56 13.93
C PRO A 266 -7.01 -13.06 14.11
N ARG A 267 -7.29 -12.37 12.99
CA ARG A 267 -7.72 -10.97 13.04
C ARG A 267 -8.92 -10.82 13.97
N THR A 268 -8.87 -9.83 14.85
CA THR A 268 -10.00 -9.49 15.74
C THR A 268 -10.63 -8.21 15.23
N SER A 269 -11.96 -8.11 15.27
CA SER A 269 -12.68 -6.93 14.79
C SER A 269 -13.59 -6.35 15.87
N VAL A 270 -13.63 -5.03 15.98
CA VAL A 270 -14.57 -4.29 16.82
C VAL A 270 -15.44 -3.43 15.92
N TYR A 271 -16.77 -3.57 16.03
CA TYR A 271 -17.74 -2.78 15.27
C TYR A 271 -18.36 -1.69 16.15
N SER A 272 -18.56 -0.51 15.57
CA SER A 272 -19.24 0.62 16.20
C SER A 272 -20.49 0.99 15.43
N GLU A 273 -21.66 0.65 15.97
CA GLU A 273 -22.96 1.03 15.38
C GLU A 273 -23.12 2.54 15.22
N ARG A 274 -22.60 3.32 16.18
CA ARG A 274 -22.69 4.78 16.17
C ARG A 274 -22.01 5.40 14.96
N THR A 275 -20.86 4.86 14.57
CA THR A 275 -20.02 5.43 13.51
C THR A 275 -20.07 4.62 12.21
N GLY A 276 -20.63 3.41 12.25
CA GLY A 276 -20.55 2.46 11.15
C GLY A 276 -19.12 1.90 10.93
N ALA A 277 -18.19 2.15 11.85
CA ALA A 277 -16.80 1.74 11.72
C ALA A 277 -16.58 0.29 12.15
N THR A 278 -15.72 -0.43 11.43
CA THR A 278 -15.10 -1.67 11.88
C THR A 278 -13.61 -1.44 12.03
N THR A 279 -13.08 -1.63 13.24
CA THR A 279 -11.64 -1.61 13.53
C THR A 279 -11.12 -3.04 13.59
N LEU A 280 -10.09 -3.33 12.79
CA LEU A 280 -9.42 -4.61 12.70
C LEU A 280 -8.08 -4.55 13.44
N PHE A 281 -7.83 -5.56 14.27
CA PHE A 281 -6.57 -5.79 14.97
C PHE A 281 -5.90 -7.03 14.39
N MET A 282 -4.69 -6.86 13.87
CA MET A 282 -3.93 -7.91 13.19
C MET A 282 -2.58 -8.07 13.92
N PRO A 283 -2.54 -8.87 15.00
CA PRO A 283 -1.31 -9.17 15.71
C PRO A 283 -0.45 -10.17 14.93
N SER A 284 0.86 -10.10 15.16
CA SER A 284 1.86 -10.98 14.57
C SER A 284 3.05 -11.09 15.50
N SER A 285 3.61 -12.29 15.65
CA SER A 285 4.85 -12.55 16.37
C SER A 285 5.82 -13.34 15.50
N SER A 286 7.10 -13.03 15.64
CA SER A 286 8.23 -13.70 15.00
C SER A 286 9.47 -13.62 15.90
N PRO A 287 10.55 -14.36 15.62
CA PRO A 287 11.78 -14.29 16.42
C PRO A 287 12.43 -12.91 16.45
N VAL A 288 12.15 -12.06 15.46
CA VAL A 288 12.69 -10.70 15.35
C VAL A 288 11.86 -9.64 16.07
N GLY A 289 10.70 -10.00 16.63
CA GLY A 289 9.86 -9.11 17.42
C GLY A 289 8.37 -9.34 17.21
N HIS A 290 7.56 -8.42 17.76
CA HIS A 290 6.11 -8.48 17.74
C HIS A 290 5.53 -7.25 17.05
N GLY A 291 4.36 -7.39 16.44
CA GLY A 291 3.69 -6.27 15.78
C GLY A 291 2.18 -6.40 15.86
N VAL A 292 1.49 -5.27 15.97
CA VAL A 292 0.04 -5.22 15.84
C VAL A 292 -0.32 -4.11 14.88
N LYS A 293 -0.96 -4.49 13.77
CA LYS A 293 -1.56 -3.52 12.86
C LYS A 293 -3.01 -3.29 13.26
N VAL A 294 -3.39 -2.02 13.39
CA VAL A 294 -4.76 -1.59 13.67
C VAL A 294 -5.25 -0.78 12.48
N VAL A 295 -6.38 -1.17 11.88
CA VAL A 295 -6.96 -0.47 10.72
C VAL A 295 -8.45 -0.29 10.93
N THR A 296 -8.96 0.92 10.71
CA THR A 296 -10.39 1.21 10.77
C THR A 296 -10.93 1.45 9.36
N VAL A 297 -12.04 0.78 9.03
CA VAL A 297 -12.76 0.87 7.75
C VAL A 297 -14.26 1.03 7.97
N SER A 298 -14.99 1.45 6.95
CA SER A 298 -16.46 1.34 6.97
C SER A 298 -16.88 -0.12 7.03
N SER A 299 -17.81 -0.43 7.92
CA SER A 299 -18.45 -1.74 7.98
C SER A 299 -19.33 -1.96 6.74
N PRO A 300 -19.32 -3.17 6.15
CA PRO A 300 -20.30 -3.55 5.14
C PRO A 300 -21.76 -3.47 5.64
N HIS A 301 -21.96 -3.52 6.97
CA HIS A 301 -23.26 -3.44 7.63
C HIS A 301 -23.59 -2.03 8.14
N ALA A 302 -22.74 -1.03 7.84
CA ALA A 302 -23.00 0.34 8.23
C ALA A 302 -24.26 0.88 7.54
N ASN A 303 -25.03 1.69 8.28
CA ASN A 303 -26.15 2.42 7.68
C ASN A 303 -25.63 3.31 6.54
N LEU A 304 -26.26 3.25 5.36
CA LEU A 304 -25.88 4.02 4.17
C LEU A 304 -25.94 5.55 4.38
N SER A 305 -26.64 6.03 5.42
CA SER A 305 -26.66 7.44 5.80
C SER A 305 -25.41 7.90 6.55
N LEU A 306 -24.57 6.99 7.04
CA LEU A 306 -23.34 7.32 7.75
C LEU A 306 -22.19 7.61 6.77
N PRO A 307 -21.28 8.56 7.10
CA PRO A 307 -20.14 8.87 6.25
C PRO A 307 -19.25 7.64 6.01
N THR A 308 -18.77 7.47 4.78
CA THR A 308 -17.77 6.44 4.47
C THR A 308 -16.43 6.78 5.10
N ILE A 309 -15.85 5.84 5.82
CA ILE A 309 -14.57 5.96 6.51
C ILE A 309 -13.48 5.55 5.54
N SER A 310 -12.57 6.49 5.24
CA SER A 310 -11.35 6.18 4.50
C SER A 310 -10.44 5.29 5.36
N PRO A 311 -9.99 4.13 4.84
CA PRO A 311 -9.14 3.22 5.59
C PRO A 311 -7.91 3.93 6.16
N THR A 312 -7.82 4.00 7.49
CA THR A 312 -6.70 4.60 8.20
C THR A 312 -6.24 3.64 9.28
N GLY A 313 -4.94 3.57 9.53
CA GLY A 313 -4.41 2.63 10.49
C GLY A 313 -2.97 2.91 10.88
N SER A 314 -2.53 2.17 11.89
CA SER A 314 -1.18 2.21 12.42
C SER A 314 -0.63 0.80 12.60
N LEU A 315 0.69 0.72 12.68
CA LEU A 315 1.44 -0.47 13.04
C LEU A 315 2.32 -0.13 14.23
N THR A 316 2.09 -0.83 15.35
CA THR A 316 2.97 -0.76 16.52
C THR A 316 3.91 -1.96 16.50
N LEU A 317 5.20 -1.70 16.70
CA LEU A 317 6.28 -2.69 16.64
C LEU A 317 6.99 -2.78 17.99
N TYR A 318 7.34 -4.00 18.38
CA TYR A 318 7.99 -4.34 19.64
C TYR A 318 9.19 -5.25 19.38
N SER A 319 10.18 -5.17 20.27
CA SER A 319 11.32 -6.10 20.30
C SER A 319 10.87 -7.48 20.74
N PRO A 320 11.70 -8.52 20.55
CA PRO A 320 11.43 -9.85 21.10
C PRO A 320 11.18 -9.84 22.61
N GLU A 321 11.83 -8.92 23.34
CA GLU A 321 11.66 -8.72 24.79
C GLU A 321 10.37 -7.97 25.15
N GLY A 322 9.61 -7.49 24.16
CA GLY A 322 8.36 -6.76 24.35
C GLY A 322 8.51 -5.26 24.53
N ASN A 323 9.70 -4.68 24.30
CA ASN A 323 9.90 -3.24 24.36
C ASN A 323 9.40 -2.57 23.08
N PRO A 324 8.67 -1.45 23.12
CA PRO A 324 8.20 -0.78 21.91
C PRO A 324 9.38 -0.20 21.11
N ILE A 325 9.46 -0.58 19.83
CA ILE A 325 10.53 -0.16 18.90
C ILE A 325 10.07 0.99 18.02
N GLY A 326 8.79 1.02 17.64
CA GLY A 326 8.27 2.13 16.85
C GLY A 326 6.79 2.04 16.55
N PHE A 327 6.29 3.16 16.04
CA PHE A 327 4.90 3.36 15.64
C PHE A 327 4.89 3.94 14.22
N LEU A 328 4.24 3.25 13.29
CA LEU A 328 4.23 3.59 11.88
C LEU A 328 2.80 3.82 11.40
N HIS A 329 2.60 4.76 10.48
CA HIS A 329 1.36 4.85 9.72
C HIS A 329 1.24 3.67 8.75
N ALA A 330 0.06 3.02 8.71
CA ALA A 330 -0.09 1.73 8.01
C ALA A 330 -0.45 1.85 6.52
N GLN A 331 -0.93 3.01 6.05
CA GLN A 331 -1.53 3.14 4.71
C GLN A 331 -0.52 2.86 3.58
N THR A 332 0.58 3.60 3.52
CA THR A 332 1.61 3.38 2.50
C THR A 332 2.29 2.02 2.69
N LEU A 333 2.59 1.65 3.94
CA LEU A 333 3.25 0.39 4.29
C LEU A 333 2.44 -0.83 3.83
N THR A 334 1.11 -0.81 4.00
CA THR A 334 0.23 -1.93 3.64
C THR A 334 0.27 -2.22 2.14
N ALA A 335 0.29 -1.19 1.30
CA ALA A 335 0.36 -1.39 -0.15
C ALA A 335 1.78 -1.81 -0.59
N PHE A 336 2.81 -1.23 0.03
CA PHE A 336 4.20 -1.59 -0.23
C PHE A 336 4.49 -3.05 0.11
N ARG A 337 4.14 -3.53 1.31
CA ARG A 337 4.38 -4.91 1.74
C ARG A 337 3.65 -5.95 0.88
N THR A 338 2.45 -5.64 0.38
CA THR A 338 1.73 -6.53 -0.55
C THR A 338 2.48 -6.64 -1.87
N ALA A 339 2.90 -5.50 -2.43
CA ALA A 339 3.68 -5.46 -3.66
C ALA A 339 5.01 -6.19 -3.49
N LEU A 340 5.66 -6.04 -2.34
CA LEU A 340 6.93 -6.68 -2.00
C LEU A 340 6.82 -8.21 -1.99
N ALA A 341 5.78 -8.80 -1.40
CA ALA A 341 5.57 -10.25 -1.47
C ALA A 341 5.36 -10.75 -2.91
N SER A 342 4.56 -10.05 -3.71
CA SER A 342 4.40 -10.42 -5.12
C SER A 342 5.71 -10.30 -5.92
N SER A 343 6.63 -9.44 -5.47
CA SER A 343 7.94 -9.26 -6.11
C SER A 343 8.87 -10.47 -5.93
N CYS A 344 8.66 -11.30 -4.90
CA CYS A 344 9.35 -12.58 -4.72
C CYS A 344 9.10 -13.53 -5.90
N LEU A 345 7.93 -13.46 -6.54
CA LEU A 345 7.60 -14.22 -7.75
C LEU A 345 8.04 -13.49 -9.03
N LEU A 346 7.91 -12.16 -9.06
CA LEU A 346 8.31 -11.33 -10.19
C LEU A 346 9.79 -11.53 -10.56
N THR A 347 10.65 -11.57 -9.56
CA THR A 347 12.12 -11.67 -9.73
C THR A 347 12.54 -13.03 -10.29
N LYS A 348 11.73 -14.08 -10.10
CA LYS A 348 11.98 -15.41 -10.68
C LYS A 348 11.59 -15.50 -12.16
N ARG A 349 10.81 -14.54 -12.71
CA ARG A 349 10.38 -14.55 -14.13
C ARG A 349 11.56 -14.37 -15.08
N ALA A 350 11.69 -15.20 -16.13
CA ALA A 350 12.74 -15.02 -17.13
C ALA A 350 12.58 -13.72 -17.93
N ASN A 351 11.36 -13.37 -18.30
CA ASN A 351 11.07 -12.21 -19.11
C ASN A 351 9.86 -11.44 -18.57
N VAL A 352 10.00 -10.12 -18.45
CA VAL A 352 8.95 -9.19 -18.04
C VAL A 352 9.09 -7.92 -18.88
N ARG A 353 8.28 -7.82 -19.92
CA ARG A 353 8.26 -6.67 -20.86
C ARG A 353 7.00 -5.83 -20.70
N THR A 354 5.86 -6.49 -20.51
CA THR A 354 4.54 -5.85 -20.47
C THR A 354 3.85 -6.13 -19.14
N LEU A 355 3.50 -5.05 -18.43
CA LEU A 355 2.63 -5.10 -17.25
C LEU A 355 1.22 -4.66 -17.64
N THR A 356 0.21 -5.36 -17.12
CA THR A 356 -1.19 -4.93 -17.21
C THR A 356 -1.75 -4.86 -15.80
N VAL A 357 -2.31 -3.71 -15.42
CA VAL A 357 -2.66 -3.39 -14.04
C VAL A 357 -4.11 -2.94 -13.95
N PHE A 358 -4.92 -3.60 -13.15
CA PHE A 358 -6.28 -3.20 -12.87
C PHE A 358 -6.35 -2.36 -11.61
N GLY A 359 -6.86 -1.15 -11.74
CA GLY A 359 -6.95 -0.16 -10.68
C GLY A 359 -5.83 0.88 -10.72
N ALA A 360 -6.06 2.00 -10.04
CA ALA A 360 -5.15 3.15 -10.00
C ALA A 360 -4.86 3.66 -8.58
N GLY A 361 -5.10 2.82 -7.55
CA GLY A 361 -4.87 3.15 -6.15
C GLY A 361 -3.42 2.89 -5.69
N GLN A 362 -3.18 2.95 -4.38
CA GLN A 362 -1.85 2.71 -3.79
C GLN A 362 -1.31 1.31 -4.09
N GLN A 363 -2.17 0.29 -4.10
CA GLN A 363 -1.77 -1.07 -4.47
C GLN A 363 -1.21 -1.11 -5.90
N ALA A 364 -1.93 -0.54 -6.88
CA ALA A 364 -1.46 -0.47 -8.26
C ALA A 364 -0.14 0.30 -8.38
N PHE A 365 -0.01 1.44 -7.70
CA PHE A 365 1.22 2.23 -7.70
C PHE A 365 2.42 1.42 -7.20
N TRP A 366 2.33 0.77 -6.05
CA TRP A 366 3.46 0.05 -5.46
C TRP A 366 3.86 -1.20 -6.23
N HIS A 367 2.89 -1.93 -6.80
CA HIS A 367 3.20 -3.08 -7.67
C HIS A 367 3.94 -2.64 -8.93
N ILE A 368 3.53 -1.53 -9.57
CA ILE A 368 4.25 -0.96 -10.72
C ILE A 368 5.62 -0.45 -10.28
N ARG A 369 5.70 0.35 -9.20
CA ARG A 369 6.95 0.96 -8.73
C ARG A 369 8.01 -0.10 -8.44
N LEU A 370 7.70 -1.12 -7.64
CA LEU A 370 8.64 -2.20 -7.32
C LEU A 370 9.01 -3.03 -8.56
N ALA A 371 8.06 -3.26 -9.47
CA ALA A 371 8.38 -3.92 -10.73
C ALA A 371 9.40 -3.12 -11.56
N LEU A 372 9.26 -1.79 -11.62
CA LEU A 372 10.20 -0.91 -12.30
C LEU A 372 11.57 -0.84 -11.59
N VAL A 373 11.61 -0.81 -10.25
CA VAL A 373 12.88 -0.86 -9.50
C VAL A 373 13.64 -2.17 -9.77
N LEU A 374 12.94 -3.30 -9.71
CA LEU A 374 13.57 -4.62 -9.74
C LEU A 374 13.80 -5.15 -11.17
N ARG A 375 12.99 -4.70 -12.14
CA ARG A 375 12.95 -5.22 -13.52
C ARG A 375 12.84 -4.15 -14.60
N GLY A 376 13.12 -2.89 -14.28
CA GLY A 376 12.95 -1.76 -15.20
C GLY A 376 13.65 -1.96 -16.54
N THR A 377 14.87 -2.52 -16.53
CA THR A 377 15.67 -2.79 -17.74
C THR A 377 14.96 -3.64 -18.81
N THR A 378 13.99 -4.48 -18.42
CA THR A 378 13.23 -5.33 -19.36
C THR A 378 11.84 -4.78 -19.65
N ILE A 379 11.25 -4.00 -18.75
CA ILE A 379 9.90 -3.47 -18.88
C ILE A 379 9.87 -2.37 -19.94
N ARG A 380 8.89 -2.44 -20.85
CA ARG A 380 8.69 -1.46 -21.94
C ARG A 380 7.27 -0.91 -21.99
N THR A 381 6.30 -1.62 -21.44
CA THR A 381 4.91 -1.20 -21.51
C THR A 381 4.23 -1.48 -20.18
N VAL A 382 3.53 -0.49 -19.63
CA VAL A 382 2.64 -0.64 -18.48
C VAL A 382 1.26 -0.07 -18.81
N ASN A 383 0.27 -0.95 -18.83
CA ASN A 383 -1.11 -0.64 -19.18
C ASN A 383 -1.97 -0.62 -17.93
N ILE A 384 -2.60 0.51 -17.64
CA ILE A 384 -3.44 0.69 -16.46
C ILE A 384 -4.91 0.66 -16.91
N ILE A 385 -5.66 -0.34 -16.46
CA ILE A 385 -7.09 -0.49 -16.74
C ILE A 385 -7.86 -0.03 -15.52
N ASN A 386 -8.73 0.96 -15.67
CA ASN A 386 -9.52 1.49 -14.56
C ASN A 386 -10.99 1.65 -14.94
N ARG A 387 -11.89 1.45 -13.97
CA ARG A 387 -13.35 1.50 -14.19
C ARG A 387 -13.84 2.86 -14.74
N GLN A 388 -13.15 3.93 -14.38
CA GLN A 388 -13.44 5.30 -14.80
C GLN A 388 -12.14 6.09 -14.94
N PHE A 389 -12.15 7.17 -15.73
CA PHE A 389 -11.00 8.09 -15.77
C PHE A 389 -11.04 9.03 -14.56
N SER A 390 -10.56 8.53 -13.41
CA SER A 390 -10.60 9.22 -12.12
C SER A 390 -9.34 10.06 -11.84
N GLU A 391 -9.39 10.95 -10.85
CA GLU A 391 -8.20 11.67 -10.38
C GLU A 391 -7.09 10.73 -9.93
N ASN A 392 -7.41 9.56 -9.36
CA ASN A 392 -6.40 8.55 -9.02
C ASN A 392 -5.65 8.02 -10.26
N ALA A 393 -6.35 7.81 -11.37
CA ALA A 393 -5.75 7.40 -12.64
C ALA A 393 -4.85 8.49 -13.25
N LYS A 394 -5.20 9.78 -13.08
CA LYS A 394 -4.31 10.88 -13.46
C LYS A 394 -3.10 10.98 -12.53
N ASN A 395 -3.32 10.85 -11.22
CA ASN A 395 -2.29 11.01 -10.20
C ASN A 395 -1.23 9.92 -10.27
N ILE A 396 -1.61 8.66 -10.52
CA ILE A 396 -0.64 7.58 -10.71
C ILE A 396 0.28 7.84 -11.91
N LEU A 397 -0.27 8.32 -13.04
CA LEU A 397 0.53 8.71 -14.21
C LEU A 397 1.44 9.90 -13.89
N LYS A 398 0.89 10.96 -13.30
CA LYS A 398 1.67 12.15 -12.89
C LYS A 398 2.86 11.76 -12.01
N ARG A 399 2.67 10.84 -11.05
CA ARG A 399 3.75 10.35 -10.17
C ARG A 399 4.87 9.70 -10.95
N PHE A 400 4.57 8.79 -11.90
CA PHE A 400 5.61 8.15 -12.71
C PHE A 400 6.28 9.12 -13.72
N TYR A 401 5.51 10.03 -14.31
CA TYR A 401 6.08 11.06 -15.19
C TYR A 401 6.97 12.05 -14.45
N ALA A 402 6.63 12.40 -13.19
CA ALA A 402 7.40 13.30 -12.34
C ALA A 402 8.70 12.70 -11.80
N VAL A 403 8.93 11.38 -11.92
CA VAL A 403 10.22 10.78 -11.56
C VAL A 403 11.33 11.37 -12.47
N PRO A 404 12.44 11.88 -11.90
CA PRO A 404 13.55 12.44 -12.67
C PRO A 404 14.12 11.43 -13.69
N ILE A 405 14.60 11.93 -14.82
CA ILE A 405 15.10 11.07 -15.91
C ILE A 405 16.31 10.24 -15.47
N GLU A 406 17.17 10.80 -14.60
CA GLU A 406 18.37 10.13 -14.08
C GLU A 406 17.99 8.90 -13.24
N VAL A 407 16.87 8.98 -12.51
CA VAL A 407 16.33 7.86 -11.74
C VAL A 407 15.78 6.78 -12.69
N LYS A 408 15.08 7.18 -13.75
CA LYS A 408 14.54 6.27 -14.77
C LYS A 408 15.64 5.52 -15.50
N GLU A 409 16.71 6.20 -15.89
CA GLU A 409 17.88 5.62 -16.55
C GLU A 409 18.61 4.64 -15.63
N ARG A 410 18.87 5.05 -14.37
CA ARG A 410 19.49 4.18 -13.36
C ARG A 410 18.70 2.89 -13.13
N GLU A 411 17.39 2.99 -13.12
CA GLU A 411 16.49 1.84 -12.92
C GLU A 411 16.15 1.12 -14.25
N GLY A 412 16.54 1.68 -15.40
CA GLY A 412 16.44 1.07 -16.73
C GLY A 412 15.07 1.13 -17.41
N TRP A 413 14.17 2.00 -16.96
CA TRP A 413 12.79 2.12 -17.48
C TRP A 413 12.46 3.47 -18.11
N ASP A 414 13.46 4.27 -18.47
CA ASP A 414 13.34 5.53 -19.22
C ASP A 414 12.53 5.38 -20.52
N GLN A 415 12.60 4.21 -21.17
CA GLN A 415 11.84 3.88 -22.39
C GLN A 415 10.46 3.23 -22.12
N ALA A 416 10.04 3.10 -20.86
CA ALA A 416 8.76 2.47 -20.55
C ALA A 416 7.58 3.41 -20.86
N GLN A 417 6.60 2.89 -21.61
CA GLN A 417 5.39 3.63 -21.96
C GLN A 417 4.23 3.28 -21.03
N PHE A 418 3.49 4.31 -20.60
CA PHE A 418 2.33 4.17 -19.72
C PHE A 418 1.05 4.51 -20.49
N SER A 419 0.06 3.62 -20.43
CA SER A 419 -1.26 3.82 -21.01
C SER A 419 -2.36 3.69 -19.95
N VAL A 420 -3.49 4.39 -20.15
CA VAL A 420 -4.68 4.22 -19.32
C VAL A 420 -5.86 3.85 -20.22
N LEU A 421 -6.53 2.76 -19.89
CA LEU A 421 -7.73 2.27 -20.57
C LEU A 421 -8.93 2.32 -19.63
N THR A 422 -10.04 2.88 -20.10
CA THR A 422 -11.30 2.94 -19.35
C THR A 422 -12.47 2.56 -20.24
N PRO A 423 -13.59 2.03 -19.67
CA PRO A 423 -14.77 1.62 -20.44
C PRO A 423 -15.40 2.70 -21.33
N GLY A 424 -15.13 3.99 -21.08
CA GLY A 424 -15.61 5.08 -21.91
C GLY A 424 -14.93 5.18 -23.28
N TYR A 425 -13.90 4.38 -23.54
CA TYR A 425 -13.21 4.33 -24.83
C TYR A 425 -13.89 3.35 -25.78
N GLY A 426 -14.18 3.75 -27.02
CA GLY A 426 -15.00 2.98 -27.97
C GLY A 426 -14.47 1.58 -28.33
N GLU A 427 -13.16 1.34 -28.18
CA GLU A 427 -12.54 0.03 -28.42
C GLU A 427 -12.14 -0.70 -27.12
N TYR A 428 -12.78 -0.37 -26.00
CA TYR A 428 -12.41 -0.88 -24.67
C TYR A 428 -12.26 -2.39 -24.63
N GLU A 429 -13.25 -3.16 -25.06
CA GLU A 429 -13.22 -4.64 -24.96
C GLU A 429 -12.08 -5.24 -25.80
N ARG A 430 -11.90 -4.71 -27.02
CA ARG A 430 -10.83 -5.14 -27.94
C ARG A 430 -9.46 -4.89 -27.31
N LEU A 431 -9.23 -3.67 -26.82
CA LEU A 431 -7.98 -3.27 -26.20
C LEU A 431 -7.77 -3.98 -24.87
N GLN A 432 -8.79 -4.16 -24.03
CA GLN A 432 -8.68 -4.87 -22.76
C GLN A 432 -8.16 -6.30 -23.01
N LYS A 433 -8.77 -7.01 -23.97
CA LYS A 433 -8.34 -8.35 -24.39
C LYS A 433 -6.91 -8.37 -24.92
N GLU A 434 -6.52 -7.38 -25.72
CA GLU A 434 -5.16 -7.23 -26.25
C GLU A 434 -4.13 -7.02 -25.12
N HIS A 435 -4.37 -6.07 -24.22
CA HIS A 435 -3.49 -5.77 -23.09
C HIS A 435 -3.34 -6.96 -22.13
N ILE A 436 -4.43 -7.68 -21.83
CA ILE A 436 -4.39 -8.88 -20.97
C ILE A 436 -3.58 -9.99 -21.65
N ARG A 437 -3.78 -10.22 -22.96
CA ARG A 437 -3.03 -11.26 -23.70
C ARG A 437 -1.57 -10.90 -23.88
N ALA A 438 -1.24 -9.63 -24.06
CA ALA A 438 0.15 -9.18 -24.21
C ALA A 438 0.94 -9.25 -22.90
N ALA A 439 0.27 -9.15 -21.75
CA ALA A 439 0.91 -9.09 -20.42
C ALA A 439 1.85 -10.27 -20.14
N ASP A 440 3.02 -9.97 -19.57
CA ASP A 440 3.86 -10.94 -18.85
C ASP A 440 3.42 -11.06 -17.40
N VAL A 441 2.99 -9.93 -16.82
CA VAL A 441 2.50 -9.82 -15.46
C VAL A 441 1.19 -9.04 -15.45
N ILE A 442 0.20 -9.59 -14.74
CA ILE A 442 -1.11 -8.96 -14.51
C ILE A 442 -1.23 -8.66 -13.03
N TYR A 443 -1.43 -7.39 -12.66
CA TYR A 443 -1.70 -6.97 -11.30
C TYR A 443 -3.18 -6.60 -11.17
N CYS A 444 -3.92 -7.30 -10.33
CA CYS A 444 -5.29 -7.00 -9.97
C CYS A 444 -5.30 -6.31 -8.60
N CYS A 445 -5.56 -5.01 -8.61
CA CYS A 445 -5.44 -4.13 -7.45
C CYS A 445 -6.73 -3.34 -7.16
N THR A 446 -7.88 -3.95 -7.44
CA THR A 446 -9.20 -3.32 -7.30
C THR A 446 -10.06 -4.06 -6.27
N PRO A 447 -10.69 -3.37 -5.30
CA PRO A 447 -11.69 -3.98 -4.42
C PRO A 447 -12.96 -4.25 -5.22
N SER A 448 -12.97 -5.38 -5.95
CA SER A 448 -14.03 -5.76 -6.87
C SER A 448 -14.89 -6.88 -6.27
N THR A 449 -16.19 -6.81 -6.51
CA THR A 449 -17.18 -7.86 -6.17
C THR A 449 -17.52 -8.76 -7.37
N GLY A 450 -17.00 -8.40 -8.55
CA GLY A 450 -17.16 -9.13 -9.80
C GLY A 450 -15.84 -9.27 -10.55
N GLU A 451 -15.79 -10.25 -11.45
CA GLU A 451 -14.60 -10.58 -12.23
C GLU A 451 -14.14 -9.39 -13.09
N LEU A 452 -12.83 -9.13 -13.15
CA LEU A 452 -12.29 -7.96 -13.85
C LEU A 452 -12.25 -8.11 -15.37
N PHE A 453 -12.29 -9.36 -15.85
CA PHE A 453 -12.22 -9.70 -17.26
C PHE A 453 -12.78 -11.10 -17.50
N ASP A 454 -13.25 -11.38 -18.72
CA ASP A 454 -13.80 -12.68 -19.09
C ASP A 454 -12.72 -13.78 -19.12
N ALA A 455 -13.03 -14.96 -18.55
CA ALA A 455 -12.08 -16.06 -18.45
C ALA A 455 -11.52 -16.50 -19.82
N SER A 456 -12.33 -16.47 -20.87
CA SER A 456 -11.96 -16.93 -22.23
C SER A 456 -10.74 -16.18 -22.78
N ILE A 457 -10.45 -14.97 -22.29
CA ILE A 457 -9.29 -14.19 -22.70
C ILE A 457 -7.99 -14.96 -22.43
N LEU A 458 -7.92 -15.66 -21.29
CA LEU A 458 -6.75 -16.40 -20.83
C LEU A 458 -6.92 -17.93 -20.88
N THR A 459 -8.15 -18.45 -20.85
CA THR A 459 -8.42 -19.90 -20.90
C THR A 459 -8.49 -20.45 -22.34
N SER A 460 -8.73 -19.58 -23.33
CA SER A 460 -8.68 -19.95 -24.76
C SER A 460 -7.31 -20.45 -25.20
N HIS A 461 -7.26 -21.21 -26.30
CA HIS A 461 -6.01 -21.72 -26.88
C HIS A 461 -4.96 -20.61 -27.09
N GLU A 462 -5.36 -19.46 -27.64
CA GLU A 462 -4.48 -18.30 -27.82
C GLU A 462 -4.02 -17.70 -26.48
N GLY A 463 -4.94 -17.59 -25.50
CA GLY A 463 -4.62 -17.08 -24.17
C GLY A 463 -3.55 -17.91 -23.46
N ARG A 464 -3.60 -19.23 -23.64
CA ARG A 464 -2.70 -20.21 -22.99
C ARG A 464 -1.29 -20.30 -23.59
N LYS A 465 -1.03 -19.70 -24.76
CA LYS A 465 0.29 -19.78 -25.42
C LYS A 465 1.43 -19.16 -24.61
N LYS A 466 1.12 -18.24 -23.70
CA LYS A 466 2.09 -17.50 -22.90
C LYS A 466 1.86 -17.77 -21.42
N GLY A 467 2.90 -18.17 -20.70
CA GLY A 467 2.86 -18.25 -19.25
C GLY A 467 2.96 -16.87 -18.62
N ARG A 468 2.13 -16.58 -17.62
CA ARG A 468 2.04 -15.26 -16.96
C ARG A 468 2.12 -15.37 -15.45
N LEU A 469 2.57 -14.30 -14.82
CA LEU A 469 2.34 -14.08 -13.39
C LEU A 469 1.08 -13.22 -13.23
N ILE A 470 0.07 -13.72 -12.53
CA ILE A 470 -1.18 -13.01 -12.25
C ILE A 470 -1.24 -12.81 -10.75
N VAL A 471 -1.33 -11.57 -10.29
CA VAL A 471 -1.28 -11.18 -8.87
C VAL A 471 -2.60 -10.54 -8.49
N ALA A 472 -3.39 -11.20 -7.65
CA ALA A 472 -4.70 -10.74 -7.19
C ALA A 472 -4.65 -10.34 -5.71
N VAL A 473 -4.78 -9.03 -5.46
CA VAL A 473 -4.55 -8.43 -4.13
C VAL A 473 -5.62 -7.41 -3.74
N GLY A 474 -6.51 -7.04 -4.68
CA GLY A 474 -7.59 -6.09 -4.46
C GLY A 474 -8.81 -6.72 -3.76
N SER A 475 -9.12 -7.99 -4.02
CA SER A 475 -10.16 -8.74 -3.30
C SER A 475 -9.62 -9.36 -2.01
N TYR A 476 -10.25 -9.11 -0.87
CA TYR A 476 -9.79 -9.63 0.44
C TYR A 476 -10.93 -10.08 1.36
N MET A 477 -12.16 -10.07 0.85
CA MET A 477 -13.34 -10.58 1.54
C MET A 477 -13.97 -11.73 0.74
N LYS A 478 -14.79 -12.55 1.41
CA LYS A 478 -15.43 -13.74 0.84
C LYS A 478 -16.34 -13.44 -0.37
N ASP A 479 -16.93 -12.26 -0.41
CA ASP A 479 -17.82 -11.78 -1.47
C ASP A 479 -17.10 -10.99 -2.57
N MET A 480 -15.80 -10.73 -2.40
CA MET A 480 -14.97 -10.04 -3.37
C MET A 480 -14.30 -11.02 -4.34
N ARG A 481 -14.21 -10.61 -5.62
CA ARG A 481 -13.61 -11.39 -6.71
C ARG A 481 -12.91 -10.45 -7.68
N GLU A 482 -11.70 -10.79 -8.06
CA GLU A 482 -10.97 -10.13 -9.14
C GLU A 482 -10.77 -11.04 -10.34
N LEU A 483 -10.47 -12.31 -10.08
CA LEU A 483 -10.22 -13.31 -11.12
C LEU A 483 -11.43 -14.20 -11.39
N PRO A 484 -11.58 -14.67 -12.64
CA PRO A 484 -12.61 -15.65 -12.98
C PRO A 484 -12.36 -17.02 -12.35
N SER A 485 -13.41 -17.64 -11.81
CA SER A 485 -13.30 -18.96 -11.17
C SER A 485 -12.75 -20.04 -12.12
N GLU A 486 -13.14 -19.96 -13.40
CA GLU A 486 -12.70 -20.86 -14.46
C GLU A 486 -11.18 -20.81 -14.71
N LEU A 487 -10.58 -19.63 -14.54
CA LEU A 487 -9.13 -19.45 -14.64
C LEU A 487 -8.41 -20.20 -13.52
N LEU A 488 -8.94 -20.14 -12.30
CA LEU A 488 -8.41 -20.84 -11.13
C LEU A 488 -8.56 -22.36 -11.28
N THR A 489 -9.74 -22.82 -11.67
CA THR A 489 -9.99 -24.25 -11.90
C THR A 489 -9.09 -24.80 -13.00
N GLN A 490 -8.86 -24.04 -14.08
CA GLN A 490 -7.93 -24.45 -15.13
C GLN A 490 -6.49 -24.52 -14.61
N ALA A 491 -6.08 -23.56 -13.78
CA ALA A 491 -4.74 -23.57 -13.20
C ALA A 491 -4.50 -24.81 -12.32
N THR A 492 -5.54 -25.43 -11.76
CA THR A 492 -5.39 -26.57 -10.85
C THR A 492 -5.79 -27.93 -11.45
N ARG A 493 -6.02 -28.00 -12.78
CA ARG A 493 -6.35 -29.27 -13.45
C ARG A 493 -5.17 -30.25 -13.38
N SER A 494 -5.37 -31.37 -12.68
CA SER A 494 -4.42 -32.48 -12.65
C SER A 494 -4.33 -33.15 -14.02
N HIS A 495 -3.12 -33.34 -14.53
CA HIS A 495 -2.87 -34.19 -15.70
C HIS A 495 -3.28 -35.63 -15.37
N GLN A 496 -4.42 -36.11 -15.88
CA GLN A 496 -4.68 -37.55 -15.92
C GLN A 496 -3.77 -38.16 -16.99
N HIS A 497 -2.95 -39.14 -16.60
CA HIS A 497 -2.19 -39.97 -17.52
C HIS A 497 -3.14 -40.75 -18.44
N GLY A 498 -3.29 -40.26 -19.66
CA GLY A 498 -3.96 -40.96 -20.74
C GLY A 498 -3.72 -40.23 -22.05
N HIS A 499 -2.92 -40.85 -22.93
CA HIS A 499 -2.67 -40.52 -24.33
C HIS A 499 -1.42 -39.69 -24.65
N LEU A 500 -0.43 -40.41 -25.18
CA LEU A 500 0.65 -39.88 -26.01
C LEU A 500 0.06 -39.06 -27.15
N HIS A 501 0.44 -37.80 -27.30
CA HIS A 501 0.74 -37.20 -28.62
C HIS A 501 1.64 -35.97 -28.46
N TYR A 502 2.65 -35.93 -29.33
CA TYR A 502 3.67 -34.89 -29.47
C TYR A 502 3.06 -33.55 -29.87
N HIS A 503 3.12 -32.55 -29.00
CA HIS A 503 3.44 -31.17 -29.39
C HIS A 503 4.21 -30.49 -28.24
N LYS A 504 5.40 -29.99 -28.56
CA LYS A 504 6.06 -28.92 -27.80
C LYS A 504 5.06 -27.76 -27.65
N HIS A 505 4.95 -27.21 -26.44
CA HIS A 505 4.15 -26.05 -25.99
C HIS A 505 2.88 -26.38 -25.17
N ALA A 506 2.89 -25.86 -23.92
CA ALA A 506 1.85 -25.84 -22.88
C ALA A 506 1.52 -27.17 -22.15
N THR A 507 2.33 -27.52 -21.14
CA THR A 507 1.88 -28.35 -20.01
C THR A 507 0.73 -27.62 -19.30
N GLU A 508 -0.44 -28.25 -19.18
CA GLU A 508 -1.75 -27.57 -19.20
C GLU A 508 -2.24 -26.93 -17.89
N GLY A 509 -1.64 -27.24 -16.73
CA GLY A 509 -2.08 -26.74 -15.41
C GLY A 509 -1.06 -25.82 -14.73
N GLY A 510 -1.51 -24.66 -14.24
CA GLY A 510 -0.72 -23.66 -13.50
C GLY A 510 -0.38 -23.98 -12.05
N VAL A 511 0.13 -22.99 -11.33
CA VAL A 511 0.23 -23.03 -9.86
C VAL A 511 -0.51 -21.85 -9.25
N ILE A 512 -1.25 -22.10 -8.18
CA ILE A 512 -1.88 -21.06 -7.37
C ILE A 512 -1.08 -20.92 -6.09
N VAL A 513 -0.52 -19.74 -5.89
CA VAL A 513 0.32 -19.36 -4.78
C VAL A 513 -0.49 -18.47 -3.84
N VAL A 514 -0.37 -18.70 -2.53
CA VAL A 514 -1.04 -17.89 -1.50
C VAL A 514 -0.05 -17.41 -0.47
N ASP A 515 -0.38 -16.34 0.26
CA ASP A 515 0.40 -15.89 1.42
C ASP A 515 0.25 -16.82 2.62
N SER A 516 -0.97 -17.31 2.88
CA SER A 516 -1.27 -18.35 3.87
C SER A 516 -2.42 -19.23 3.39
N LEU A 517 -2.25 -20.55 3.48
CA LEU A 517 -3.29 -21.52 3.13
C LEU A 517 -4.56 -21.31 3.95
N ASP A 518 -4.42 -21.18 5.27
CA ASP A 518 -5.55 -21.07 6.18
C ASP A 518 -6.39 -19.81 5.91
N SER A 519 -5.72 -18.67 5.74
CA SER A 519 -6.39 -17.40 5.47
C SER A 519 -7.00 -17.38 4.08
N ALA A 520 -6.31 -17.90 3.05
CA ALA A 520 -6.81 -17.94 1.68
C ALA A 520 -8.09 -18.78 1.56
N LEU A 521 -8.13 -19.97 2.18
CA LEU A 521 -9.30 -20.85 2.14
C LEU A 521 -10.51 -20.28 2.91
N LYS A 522 -10.28 -19.35 3.85
CA LYS A 522 -11.33 -18.71 4.64
C LYS A 522 -11.78 -17.36 4.10
N GLU A 523 -10.90 -16.59 3.49
CA GLU A 523 -11.14 -15.17 3.18
C GLU A 523 -11.13 -14.85 1.68
N ALA A 524 -10.43 -15.63 0.84
CA ALA A 524 -10.30 -15.32 -0.58
C ALA A 524 -11.54 -15.78 -1.37
N GLY A 525 -12.46 -14.86 -1.64
CA GLY A 525 -13.72 -15.16 -2.33
C GLY A 525 -13.59 -15.91 -3.66
N GLU A 526 -12.56 -15.61 -4.46
CA GLU A 526 -12.29 -16.32 -5.73
C GLU A 526 -11.81 -17.77 -5.55
N ILE A 527 -11.02 -18.07 -4.51
CA ILE A 527 -10.57 -19.44 -4.19
C ILE A 527 -11.77 -20.27 -3.70
N ILE A 528 -12.58 -19.67 -2.82
CA ILE A 528 -13.80 -20.28 -2.27
C ILE A 528 -14.81 -20.56 -3.38
N SER A 529 -15.05 -19.57 -4.25
CA SER A 529 -15.98 -19.67 -5.39
C SER A 529 -15.54 -20.74 -6.40
N ALA A 530 -14.23 -20.92 -6.60
CA ALA A 530 -13.69 -21.95 -7.47
C ALA A 530 -13.68 -23.36 -6.84
N GLY A 531 -14.02 -23.50 -5.55
CA GLY A 531 -14.08 -24.78 -4.85
C GLY A 531 -12.72 -25.45 -4.65
N LEU A 532 -11.65 -24.66 -4.54
CA LEU A 532 -10.28 -25.19 -4.43
C LEU A 532 -9.99 -25.71 -3.01
N GLY A 533 -9.30 -26.84 -2.93
CA GLY A 533 -8.81 -27.41 -1.68
C GLY A 533 -7.32 -27.08 -1.39
N PRO A 534 -6.84 -27.36 -0.17
CA PRO A 534 -5.47 -27.07 0.25
C PRO A 534 -4.40 -27.72 -0.63
N LYS A 535 -4.66 -28.92 -1.18
CA LYS A 535 -3.72 -29.63 -2.06
C LYS A 535 -3.53 -28.99 -3.44
N GLN A 536 -4.34 -27.98 -3.78
CA GLN A 536 -4.31 -27.27 -5.06
C GLN A 536 -3.66 -25.88 -4.93
N LEU A 537 -3.24 -25.52 -3.73
CA LEU A 537 -2.63 -24.24 -3.39
C LEU A 537 -1.22 -24.51 -2.85
N VAL A 538 -0.33 -23.54 -3.01
CA VAL A 538 1.03 -23.59 -2.46
C VAL A 538 1.31 -22.29 -1.72
N GLU A 539 1.94 -22.35 -0.55
CA GLU A 539 2.33 -21.12 0.13
C GLU A 539 3.54 -20.48 -0.54
N LEU A 540 3.56 -19.15 -0.55
CA LEU A 540 4.65 -18.39 -1.14
C LEU A 540 5.99 -18.75 -0.50
N GLY A 541 6.03 -18.95 0.82
CA GLY A 541 7.23 -19.33 1.57
C GLY A 541 7.83 -20.69 1.16
N GLU A 542 7.02 -21.63 0.72
CA GLU A 542 7.49 -22.94 0.23
C GLU A 542 8.19 -22.84 -1.12
N LEU A 543 7.72 -21.95 -2.00
CA LEU A 543 8.21 -21.79 -3.38
C LEU A 543 9.54 -21.03 -3.48
N ILE A 544 9.82 -20.22 -2.48
CA ILE A 544 10.86 -19.21 -2.48
C ILE A 544 12.28 -19.82 -2.52
N MET A 545 12.48 -21.02 -1.95
CA MET A 545 13.80 -21.64 -1.74
C MET A 545 14.23 -22.70 -2.75
N ILE A 546 13.46 -22.93 -3.82
CA ILE A 546 13.79 -23.89 -4.90
C ILE A 546 15.16 -23.60 -5.57
N LYS A 547 15.81 -22.46 -5.27
CA LYS A 547 17.14 -22.09 -5.76
C LYS A 547 18.31 -22.17 -4.78
N ARG A 548 18.16 -22.36 -3.46
CA ARG A 548 19.36 -22.42 -2.59
C ARG A 548 20.25 -23.64 -2.87
N LEU A 549 19.69 -24.73 -3.38
CA LEU A 549 20.45 -25.95 -3.68
C LEU A 549 21.20 -25.91 -5.04
N ALA A 550 20.88 -24.98 -5.94
CA ALA A 550 21.51 -24.91 -7.26
C ALA A 550 22.65 -23.88 -7.36
N SER A 551 22.81 -22.99 -6.37
CA SER A 551 23.83 -21.93 -6.36
C SER A 551 25.03 -22.21 -5.46
N GLU A 552 24.98 -23.23 -4.60
CA GLU A 552 26.08 -23.57 -3.69
C GLU A 552 27.13 -24.52 -4.30
N GLU A 553 26.93 -25.06 -5.51
CA GLU A 553 27.93 -25.91 -6.18
C GLU A 553 29.05 -25.12 -6.89
N ASP A 554 29.01 -23.78 -6.94
CA ASP A 554 29.95 -22.95 -7.72
C ASP A 554 30.82 -21.99 -6.88
N SER A 555 31.16 -22.29 -5.61
CA SER A 555 32.21 -21.54 -4.88
C SER A 555 32.96 -22.38 -3.83
N PRO A 556 34.31 -22.35 -3.79
CA PRO A 556 35.08 -23.13 -2.83
C PRO A 556 35.24 -22.41 -1.48
N SER A 557 34.69 -23.04 -0.44
CA SER A 557 35.09 -23.07 0.99
C SER A 557 35.36 -21.76 1.75
N GLN A 558 34.63 -21.55 2.85
CA GLN A 558 35.14 -21.64 4.23
C GLN A 558 33.99 -21.34 5.22
N TYR A 559 33.57 -22.34 5.99
CA TYR A 559 33.29 -22.32 7.44
C TYR A 559 32.56 -23.62 7.82
N SER A 560 32.97 -24.17 8.96
CA SER A 560 32.71 -25.52 9.43
C SER A 560 31.39 -25.67 10.20
N ALA A 561 30.63 -26.69 9.80
CA ALA A 561 29.83 -27.65 10.58
C ALA A 561 29.03 -27.18 11.81
N GLU A 562 27.70 -27.26 11.69
CA GLU A 562 26.85 -28.18 12.48
C GLU A 562 25.53 -28.40 11.72
N THR A 563 25.48 -29.45 10.90
CA THR A 563 24.25 -29.93 10.25
C THR A 563 23.91 -31.31 10.80
N THR A 564 22.96 -31.34 11.75
CA THR A 564 22.22 -32.56 12.10
C THR A 564 21.27 -32.90 10.95
N SER A 565 21.43 -34.09 10.39
CA SER A 565 20.65 -34.60 9.27
C SER A 565 19.17 -34.78 9.63
N LEU A 566 18.29 -34.17 8.85
CA LEU A 566 16.82 -34.24 8.91
C LEU A 566 16.24 -35.54 8.30
N SER A 567 16.93 -36.68 8.42
CA SER A 567 16.51 -37.92 7.74
C SER A 567 15.47 -38.75 8.48
N ASP A 568 15.06 -38.39 9.70
CA ASP A 568 14.32 -39.32 10.57
C ASP A 568 12.83 -38.99 10.79
N SER A 569 12.27 -37.99 10.11
CA SER A 569 10.90 -37.52 10.41
C SER A 569 9.83 -37.81 9.34
N VAL A 570 10.14 -38.52 8.26
CA VAL A 570 9.17 -38.71 7.16
C VAL A 570 8.52 -40.11 7.13
N ASP A 571 9.08 -41.10 7.82
CA ASP A 571 8.53 -42.46 7.87
C ASP A 571 7.82 -42.77 9.19
N LYS A 572 6.66 -42.15 9.45
CA LYS A 572 5.64 -42.68 10.39
C LYS A 572 4.34 -41.87 10.42
N LEU A 573 3.55 -41.90 9.34
CA LEU A 573 2.13 -41.55 9.43
C LEU A 573 1.31 -42.46 8.52
N ASP A 574 1.12 -43.68 8.98
CA ASP A 574 -0.01 -44.53 8.59
C ASP A 574 -0.81 -44.77 9.86
N LEU A 575 -2.02 -44.23 9.96
CA LEU A 575 -3.02 -44.53 11.00
C LEU A 575 -4.36 -43.88 10.63
N GLY A 576 -5.24 -44.67 10.04
CA GLY A 576 -6.67 -44.38 10.06
C GLY A 576 -7.26 -44.76 11.42
N SER A 577 -7.99 -43.84 12.05
CA SER A 577 -9.27 -44.10 12.73
C SER A 577 -9.76 -42.87 13.48
N GLN A 578 -10.99 -42.47 13.16
CA GLN A 578 -12.07 -41.99 14.03
C GLN A 578 -11.80 -40.92 15.10
N SER A 579 -12.62 -39.87 14.97
CA SER A 579 -12.91 -38.80 15.92
C SER A 579 -13.27 -39.29 17.33
N SER A 580 -12.80 -38.56 18.34
CA SER A 580 -13.68 -38.13 19.44
C SER A 580 -13.11 -36.90 20.15
N ALA A 581 -13.95 -35.88 20.27
CA ALA A 581 -13.78 -34.80 21.23
C ALA A 581 -14.24 -35.29 22.61
N MET A 582 -13.54 -34.91 23.68
CA MET A 582 -14.11 -34.08 24.76
C MET A 582 -13.16 -33.84 25.93
N SER A 583 -13.33 -32.63 26.46
CA SER A 583 -12.95 -32.06 27.74
C SER A 583 -13.36 -32.87 28.98
N THR A 584 -12.62 -32.69 30.07
CA THR A 584 -13.10 -32.69 31.47
C THR A 584 -12.18 -31.73 32.24
N VAL A 585 -12.63 -30.83 33.13
CA VAL A 585 -13.12 -31.03 34.51
C VAL A 585 -13.94 -29.78 34.91
N TYR A 586 -15.17 -29.90 35.42
CA TYR A 586 -15.52 -29.94 36.85
C TYR A 586 -16.83 -30.72 37.08
N GLY A 587 -16.88 -31.46 38.19
CA GLY A 587 -17.93 -32.45 38.47
C GLY A 587 -19.09 -31.98 39.33
N THR A 588 -20.14 -32.80 39.32
CA THR A 588 -20.91 -33.30 40.49
C THR A 588 -21.85 -34.44 40.03
N ARG A 589 -21.96 -35.46 40.88
CA ARG A 589 -22.84 -36.65 40.82
C ARG A 589 -24.30 -36.29 41.24
N PRO A 590 -25.33 -37.19 41.25
CA PRO A 590 -25.36 -38.64 40.92
C PRO A 590 -26.62 -39.17 40.16
N ALA A 591 -26.59 -40.49 39.90
CA ALA A 591 -27.68 -41.49 39.95
C ALA A 591 -28.43 -41.88 38.66
N GLY A 592 -28.52 -43.21 38.44
CA GLY A 592 -29.59 -43.83 37.66
C GLY A 592 -29.20 -44.98 36.71
N ASN A 593 -29.15 -46.20 37.25
CA ASN A 593 -29.60 -47.50 36.72
C ASN A 593 -29.36 -48.01 35.28
N ASP A 594 -29.00 -49.31 35.27
CA ASP A 594 -29.44 -50.41 34.38
C ASP A 594 -29.01 -50.39 32.90
N SER A 595 -28.76 -51.51 32.20
CA SER A 595 -28.56 -52.94 32.50
C SER A 595 -28.28 -53.63 31.14
N GLY A 596 -27.68 -54.83 31.15
CA GLY A 596 -27.78 -55.82 30.05
C GLY A 596 -26.62 -55.84 29.03
N SER A 597 -25.66 -56.77 29.15
CA SER A 597 -25.65 -58.12 28.52
C SER A 597 -25.32 -58.10 27.01
N SER A 598 -24.49 -58.95 26.39
CA SER A 598 -23.74 -60.14 26.79
C SER A 598 -22.91 -60.65 25.59
N LYS A 599 -21.78 -61.35 25.86
CA LYS A 599 -21.23 -62.56 25.16
C LYS A 599 -20.78 -62.41 23.68
N ARG A 600 -19.72 -63.04 23.14
CA ARG A 600 -18.78 -64.11 23.57
C ARG A 600 -17.68 -64.28 22.48
N SER A 601 -16.44 -64.60 22.91
CA SER A 601 -15.50 -65.66 22.42
C SER A 601 -15.25 -65.88 20.90
N THR A 602 -14.08 -66.23 20.33
CA THR A 602 -12.81 -66.81 20.84
C THR A 602 -11.78 -66.97 19.70
N SER A 603 -10.50 -66.70 20.01
CA SER A 603 -9.24 -67.42 19.66
C SER A 603 -9.04 -68.23 18.36
N GLN A 604 -7.87 -68.08 17.71
CA GLN A 604 -6.71 -69.01 17.82
C GLN A 604 -5.54 -68.62 16.89
N SER A 605 -4.31 -68.67 17.45
CA SER A 605 -2.99 -68.75 16.78
C SER A 605 -2.62 -70.26 16.57
N PRO A 606 -1.42 -70.74 16.08
CA PRO A 606 -0.06 -70.15 16.14
C PRO A 606 1.02 -70.48 15.05
N SER A 607 2.13 -69.73 15.11
CA SER A 607 3.58 -70.11 15.06
C SER A 607 4.34 -70.72 13.83
N ARG A 608 5.50 -70.05 13.55
CA ARG A 608 6.93 -70.51 13.47
C ARG A 608 7.62 -71.03 12.18
N SER A 609 8.65 -70.26 11.75
CA SER A 609 10.11 -70.51 11.50
C SER A 609 10.72 -71.38 10.35
N SER A 610 11.61 -70.70 9.58
CA SER A 610 13.05 -70.96 9.22
C SER A 610 13.56 -71.84 8.03
N SER A 611 14.54 -71.26 7.29
CA SER A 611 15.71 -71.82 6.52
C SER A 611 15.48 -72.65 5.23
N GLY A 612 16.29 -72.69 4.15
CA GLY A 612 17.57 -72.06 3.73
C GLY A 612 18.09 -72.63 2.35
N THR A 613 18.94 -71.85 1.65
CA THR A 613 20.11 -72.18 0.74
C THR A 613 20.04 -72.98 -0.60
N ARG A 614 20.74 -72.43 -1.65
CA ARG A 614 21.72 -73.02 -2.64
C ARG A 614 22.20 -71.92 -3.64
N ALA A 615 23.47 -71.46 -3.73
CA ALA A 615 24.73 -71.98 -4.37
C ALA A 615 24.63 -72.28 -5.90
N ALA A 616 25.54 -71.98 -6.85
CA ALA A 616 26.88 -71.36 -6.96
C ALA A 616 27.27 -71.03 -8.46
N SER A 617 28.41 -70.34 -8.66
CA SER A 617 29.13 -69.73 -9.84
C SER A 617 29.72 -70.73 -10.90
N PRO A 618 30.71 -70.46 -11.84
CA PRO A 618 31.69 -69.35 -12.02
C PRO A 618 32.23 -68.98 -13.47
N SER A 619 33.25 -68.09 -13.51
CA SER A 619 34.34 -67.81 -14.52
C SER A 619 34.30 -66.40 -15.17
N GLY A 620 35.37 -65.62 -15.35
CA GLY A 620 36.81 -65.68 -15.02
C GLY A 620 37.64 -64.76 -15.97
N PHE A 621 38.21 -63.66 -15.42
CA PHE A 621 39.48 -62.91 -15.69
C PHE A 621 40.34 -63.12 -16.98
N HIS A 622 41.14 -62.20 -17.59
CA HIS A 622 41.82 -60.93 -17.18
C HIS A 622 42.55 -60.15 -18.35
N LEU A 623 42.70 -58.80 -18.19
CA LEU A 623 43.82 -57.84 -18.58
C LEU A 623 43.97 -57.25 -20.02
N PRO A 624 44.61 -56.04 -20.26
CA PRO A 624 45.06 -54.95 -19.34
C PRO A 624 44.98 -53.44 -19.83
N PHE A 625 45.23 -52.49 -18.88
CA PHE A 625 45.68 -51.05 -18.95
C PHE A 625 44.85 -50.00 -19.76
N ARG A 626 44.54 -48.75 -19.33
CA ARG A 626 45.31 -47.75 -18.53
C ARG A 626 44.44 -46.52 -18.09
N HIS A 627 44.83 -45.92 -16.96
CA HIS A 627 44.57 -44.56 -16.40
C HIS A 627 43.23 -44.19 -15.71
N HIS A 628 43.33 -44.09 -14.38
CA HIS A 628 42.39 -43.53 -13.42
C HIS A 628 42.25 -41.99 -13.50
N LYS A 629 41.00 -41.50 -13.57
CA LYS A 629 40.52 -40.34 -12.81
C LYS A 629 39.36 -40.83 -11.94
N ARG A 630 39.52 -40.77 -10.63
CA ARG A 630 38.51 -41.16 -9.63
C ARG A 630 37.41 -40.08 -9.61
N THR A 631 36.28 -40.33 -10.25
CA THR A 631 35.01 -39.64 -9.96
C THR A 631 34.32 -40.41 -8.83
N MET A 632 34.19 -39.78 -7.67
CA MET A 632 33.29 -40.28 -6.63
C MET A 632 31.85 -40.04 -7.09
N SER A 633 31.16 -41.09 -7.55
CA SER A 633 29.72 -41.04 -7.71
C SER A 633 29.06 -41.26 -6.35
N GLN A 634 28.53 -40.20 -5.73
CA GLN A 634 27.50 -40.38 -4.72
C GLN A 634 26.25 -40.94 -5.43
N ARG A 635 25.83 -42.14 -5.04
CA ARG A 635 24.56 -42.72 -5.50
C ARG A 635 23.43 -41.99 -4.77
N SER A 636 22.80 -41.04 -5.45
CA SER A 636 21.55 -40.45 -4.95
C SER A 636 20.42 -41.47 -5.01
N THR A 637 19.56 -41.49 -3.99
CA THR A 637 18.44 -42.43 -3.85
C THR A 637 17.36 -42.15 -4.92
N ALA A 638 16.44 -43.09 -5.15
CA ALA A 638 15.35 -42.90 -6.12
C ALA A 638 14.43 -41.74 -5.72
N GLU A 639 14.24 -41.53 -4.42
CA GLU A 639 13.45 -40.46 -3.83
C GLU A 639 14.12 -39.08 -4.00
N GLU A 640 15.42 -38.98 -3.79
CA GLU A 640 16.19 -37.75 -4.05
C GLU A 640 16.11 -37.33 -5.53
N LYS A 641 16.13 -38.29 -6.46
CA LYS A 641 15.97 -38.01 -7.89
C LYS A 641 14.56 -37.58 -8.26
N GLU A 642 13.55 -38.04 -7.55
CA GLU A 642 12.16 -37.62 -7.77
C GLU A 642 11.89 -36.23 -7.20
N HIS A 643 12.44 -35.94 -6.02
CA HIS A 643 12.42 -34.61 -5.40
C HIS A 643 13.08 -33.55 -6.30
N GLN A 644 14.32 -33.81 -6.74
CA GLN A 644 15.04 -32.90 -7.64
C GLN A 644 14.27 -32.62 -8.94
N LYS A 645 13.58 -33.62 -9.50
CA LYS A 645 12.75 -33.44 -10.70
C LYS A 645 11.52 -32.57 -10.45
N ARG A 646 10.91 -32.66 -9.27
CA ARG A 646 9.76 -31.82 -8.88
C ARG A 646 10.19 -30.37 -8.69
N ASP A 647 11.35 -30.16 -8.06
CA ASP A 647 11.95 -28.84 -7.87
C ASP A 647 12.32 -28.18 -9.20
N ASP A 648 12.98 -28.92 -10.09
CA ASP A 648 13.32 -28.45 -11.44
C ASP A 648 12.08 -28.10 -12.27
N HIS A 649 11.00 -28.89 -12.12
CA HIS A 649 9.73 -28.62 -12.77
C HIS A 649 9.12 -27.32 -12.25
N LEU A 650 9.04 -27.15 -10.93
CA LEU A 650 8.46 -25.98 -10.29
C LEU A 650 9.28 -24.70 -10.56
N ALA A 651 10.61 -24.80 -10.59
CA ALA A 651 11.49 -23.72 -11.00
C ALA A 651 11.20 -23.24 -12.45
N ARG A 652 11.02 -24.18 -13.39
CA ARG A 652 10.64 -23.86 -14.78
C ARG A 652 9.27 -23.17 -14.84
N TRP A 653 8.32 -23.62 -14.02
CA TRP A 653 6.99 -23.02 -13.89
C TRP A 653 7.04 -21.59 -13.36
N LEU A 654 7.74 -21.36 -12.25
CA LEU A 654 7.92 -20.01 -11.70
C LEU A 654 8.55 -19.06 -12.73
N THR A 655 9.51 -19.58 -13.51
CA THR A 655 10.26 -18.79 -14.49
C THR A 655 9.44 -18.43 -15.74
N SER A 656 8.63 -19.37 -16.25
CA SER A 656 8.03 -19.28 -17.59
C SER A 656 6.58 -19.75 -17.71
N GLY A 657 6.06 -20.47 -16.72
CA GLY A 657 4.68 -20.99 -16.68
C GLY A 657 3.66 -19.96 -16.20
N ASN A 658 2.41 -20.44 -16.01
CA ASN A 658 1.31 -19.68 -15.42
C ASN A 658 1.33 -19.80 -13.89
N VAL A 659 1.46 -18.67 -13.21
CA VAL A 659 1.49 -18.54 -11.75
C VAL A 659 0.41 -17.55 -11.36
N ILE A 660 -0.54 -17.96 -10.52
CA ILE A 660 -1.55 -17.08 -9.94
C ILE A 660 -1.18 -16.87 -8.48
N TYR A 661 -0.83 -15.66 -8.07
CA TYR A 661 -0.62 -15.31 -6.68
C TYR A 661 -1.86 -14.62 -6.12
N LYS A 662 -2.44 -15.18 -5.07
CA LYS A 662 -3.57 -14.63 -4.36
C LYS A 662 -3.16 -14.26 -2.94
N SER A 663 -3.27 -12.97 -2.59
CA SER A 663 -2.99 -12.49 -1.23
C SER A 663 -4.26 -11.96 -0.57
N VAL A 664 -4.46 -12.31 0.70
CA VAL A 664 -5.47 -11.73 1.61
C VAL A 664 -4.83 -10.91 2.75
N GLY A 665 -3.50 -11.01 2.87
CA GLY A 665 -2.66 -10.29 3.83
C GLY A 665 -2.38 -11.12 5.07
N LEU A 666 -1.09 -11.29 5.37
CA LEU A 666 -0.57 -11.94 6.56
C LEU A 666 0.07 -10.88 7.49
N GLY A 667 -0.22 -10.91 8.79
CA GLY A 667 0.32 -9.94 9.76
C GLY A 667 1.85 -9.93 9.82
N LEU A 668 2.48 -11.09 9.59
CA LEU A 668 3.93 -11.23 9.45
C LEU A 668 4.52 -10.28 8.42
N MET A 669 3.84 -10.06 7.30
CA MET A 669 4.31 -9.17 6.24
C MET A 669 4.39 -7.72 6.71
N ASP A 670 3.42 -7.29 7.53
CA ASP A 670 3.42 -5.94 8.09
C ASP A 670 4.54 -5.78 9.13
N LEU A 671 4.73 -6.79 10.00
CA LEU A 671 5.79 -6.83 11.01
C LEU A 671 7.19 -6.72 10.40
N VAL A 672 7.54 -7.62 9.49
CA VAL A 672 8.88 -7.70 8.89
C VAL A 672 9.19 -6.43 8.10
N THR A 673 8.27 -6.01 7.24
CA THR A 673 8.45 -4.79 6.44
C THR A 673 8.53 -3.54 7.33
N GLY A 674 7.74 -3.48 8.41
CA GLY A 674 7.76 -2.38 9.35
C GLY A 674 9.10 -2.26 10.09
N LEU A 675 9.69 -3.38 10.52
CA LEU A 675 11.02 -3.41 11.14
C LEU A 675 12.10 -2.90 10.17
N GLU A 676 12.06 -3.30 8.91
CA GLU A 676 12.99 -2.81 7.89
C GLU A 676 12.81 -1.32 7.59
N VAL A 677 11.56 -0.81 7.60
CA VAL A 677 11.30 0.63 7.49
C VAL A 677 11.93 1.40 8.65
N ILE A 678 11.84 0.90 9.90
CA ILE A 678 12.49 1.54 11.05
C ILE A 678 14.00 1.55 10.90
N LYS A 679 14.60 0.43 10.48
CA LYS A 679 16.06 0.33 10.26
C LYS A 679 16.52 1.35 9.22
N LEU A 680 15.83 1.43 8.09
CA LEU A 680 16.15 2.37 7.02
C LEU A 680 15.92 3.82 7.45
N ALA A 681 14.83 4.10 8.16
CA ALA A 681 14.53 5.45 8.66
C ALA A 681 15.61 5.94 9.63
N LYS A 682 16.07 5.09 10.56
CA LYS A 682 17.20 5.38 11.45
C LYS A 682 18.48 5.66 10.67
N ALA A 683 18.80 4.83 9.67
CA ALA A 683 20.00 5.02 8.84
C ALA A 683 19.99 6.34 8.06
N ARG A 684 18.80 6.83 7.66
CA ARG A 684 18.64 8.09 6.92
C ARG A 684 18.28 9.30 7.80
N GLY A 685 18.21 9.15 9.12
CA GLY A 685 17.81 10.22 10.03
C GLY A 685 16.38 10.73 9.79
N VAL A 686 15.46 9.86 9.39
CA VAL A 686 14.05 10.17 9.11
C VAL A 686 13.17 9.67 10.25
N GLY A 687 12.16 10.47 10.62
CA GLY A 687 11.22 10.17 11.71
C GLY A 687 11.53 10.92 13.00
N THR A 688 10.64 10.77 13.99
CA THR A 688 10.76 11.44 15.29
C THR A 688 11.20 10.42 16.34
N CYS A 689 12.33 10.70 17.00
CA CYS A 689 12.72 9.93 18.19
C CYS A 689 11.90 10.40 19.38
N VAL A 690 11.24 9.48 20.07
CA VAL A 690 10.50 9.76 21.31
C VAL A 690 11.40 9.36 22.47
N GLU A 691 11.80 10.34 23.29
CA GLU A 691 12.61 10.09 24.48
C GLU A 691 11.85 9.19 25.47
N ASN A 692 12.55 8.23 26.09
CA ASN A 692 11.97 7.24 27.00
C ASN A 692 10.85 6.37 26.37
N PHE A 693 10.86 6.18 25.04
CA PHE A 693 9.89 5.31 24.38
C PHE A 693 10.11 3.83 24.74
N SER A 694 11.37 3.40 24.80
CA SER A 694 11.81 2.12 25.37
C SER A 694 12.54 2.38 26.69
N PRO A 695 12.41 1.49 27.70
CA PRO A 695 13.11 1.62 28.98
C PRO A 695 14.63 1.66 28.87
#